data_AF-A0A8E2ESI1-F1
#
_entry.id   AF-A0A8E2ESI1-F1
#
_cell.length_a   1.000
_cell.length_b   1.000
_cell.length_c   1.000
_cell.angle_alpha   90.00
_cell.angle_beta   90.00
_cell.angle_gamma   90.00
#
_symmetry.space_group_name_H-M   'P 1'
#
loop_
_entity.id
_entity.type
_entity.pdbx_description
1 polymer ?
#
loop_
_entity_poly.entity_id
_entity_poly.type
_entity_poly.pdbx_seq_one_letter_code
_entity_poly.pdbx_strand_id
1 'polypeptide(L)'
;MKISEMVPAFNLFLTGNLLLTLGLVSATPATSALKARAVSPDASCGGSAGYTCLGSSFGSCCSAYGWCGSTGAYCGTGCQSAFGTCGSNPASSSVKPSQPSSTSSTVVSSRSMSPDSSCGGSNGYTCAGSSFGNCCSQWGYCGSTSAYCGSGCQSAFGSCGGSPSSVAVSSSTVSSSATSSASPTASATLTDCLNNKNIPISLISSSNFAQLAQPYNLRLPYTPAVIVLPTTAQHISDAVVCAGKYGVKVQAKSGGHSYASFSSGGRDGSMVIDLEPLQNITVDATTGIAVVGGGVRLGNLALGIYNQAQRALPHGTCPGVGIGGHFTHGGYGYDSRLWGLALDTIVGLDVVLANGSYIHATSTAYPDIYWALRGAADSFGIVVNFYLQTQPAPATVVNWSYSFSGMFGSQETFTNTFLHIQDFAQNASVVDGRLGLGIYLDGSGYSVSGTFIGSEDEFNQKIAPELLRGLPSSTPSVRVLGWIDSLTALSNEASLQEPLTGYNAHDTFFAKSITVPESSPLTAAALNSYFIYITQTAKPSSWFSIINLYGGPGSAINTRDTTFSSYSDRSSLWVFQNYGFTSGGALPSATIGFIDGMNNAIENAQPQTQFGAYLNYVDPTLDPETAHSLYYGTNDYNRLLAIKNVVDPGMVFWNPQAIGVV
;
A
#
# COMPACT_ATOMS: atom_id res chain seq x y z
N MET A 1 10.12 18.08 -6.05
CA MET A 1 11.44 17.51 -6.40
C MET A 1 11.43 16.55 -7.58
N LYS A 2 12.48 16.52 -8.41
CA LYS A 2 12.78 15.39 -9.31
C LYS A 2 13.59 14.32 -8.57
N ILE A 3 13.32 13.05 -8.80
CA ILE A 3 14.12 11.93 -8.25
C ILE A 3 15.61 12.04 -8.68
N SER A 4 15.88 12.58 -9.87
CA SER A 4 17.23 12.91 -10.33
C SER A 4 17.99 13.91 -9.46
N GLU A 5 17.28 14.74 -8.68
CA GLU A 5 17.85 15.78 -7.81
C GLU A 5 18.13 15.24 -6.39
N MET A 6 17.74 13.99 -6.09
CA MET A 6 17.97 13.31 -4.80
C MET A 6 19.33 12.60 -4.71
N VAL A 7 20.06 12.58 -5.82
CA VAL A 7 21.47 12.15 -5.89
C VAL A 7 22.27 12.89 -4.81
N PRO A 8 23.08 12.21 -3.98
CA PRO A 8 23.58 12.75 -2.72
C PRO A 8 24.43 14.01 -2.92
N ALA A 9 23.84 15.16 -2.68
CA ALA A 9 24.55 16.36 -2.29
C ALA A 9 24.85 16.32 -0.77
N PHE A 10 25.55 15.27 -0.31
CA PHE A 10 26.23 15.31 0.99
C PHE A 10 27.64 15.92 0.88
N ASN A 11 28.02 16.42 -0.31
CA ASN A 11 29.34 17.02 -0.59
C ASN A 11 29.39 18.56 -0.54
N LEU A 12 28.30 19.26 -0.26
CA LEU A 12 28.34 20.71 -0.07
C LEU A 12 27.48 21.10 1.12
N PHE A 13 28.11 21.53 2.21
CA PHE A 13 27.76 22.69 3.06
C PHE A 13 28.63 22.61 4.33
N LEU A 14 29.80 23.25 4.27
CA LEU A 14 30.68 23.51 5.41
C LEU A 14 30.34 24.88 6.02
N THR A 15 30.49 24.95 7.33
CA THR A 15 30.57 26.12 8.23
C THR A 15 29.28 26.59 8.93
N GLY A 16 29.27 26.44 10.27
CA GLY A 16 28.32 27.10 11.16
C GLY A 16 28.20 26.44 12.54
N ASN A 17 29.26 26.47 13.35
CA ASN A 17 29.21 26.05 14.76
C ASN A 17 28.47 27.08 15.62
N LEU A 18 27.51 26.63 16.45
CA LEU A 18 27.13 27.36 17.67
C LEU A 18 26.77 26.36 18.78
N LEU A 19 27.62 26.28 19.81
CA LEU A 19 27.39 25.52 21.04
C LEU A 19 26.29 26.18 21.88
N LEU A 20 25.34 25.38 22.38
CA LEU A 20 24.59 25.69 23.60
C LEU A 20 24.57 24.47 24.53
N THR A 21 25.02 24.68 25.76
CA THR A 21 25.02 23.73 26.88
C THR A 21 23.68 23.77 27.63
N LEU A 22 23.11 22.62 27.97
CA LEU A 22 21.99 22.50 28.90
C LEU A 22 22.20 21.31 29.85
N GLY A 23 21.99 21.59 31.15
CA GLY A 23 22.23 20.69 32.27
C GLY A 23 21.11 19.67 32.49
N LEU A 24 21.51 18.51 32.99
CA LEU A 24 20.68 17.38 33.38
C LEU A 24 20.12 17.57 34.80
N VAL A 25 18.86 17.19 35.01
CA VAL A 25 18.33 16.78 36.32
C VAL A 25 17.62 15.44 36.17
N SER A 26 17.96 14.50 37.03
CA SER A 26 17.46 13.12 37.07
C SER A 26 16.51 12.95 38.27
N ALA A 27 15.46 12.14 38.14
CA ALA A 27 14.77 11.52 39.27
C ALA A 27 14.07 10.21 38.87
N THR A 28 14.21 9.22 39.75
CA THR A 28 13.86 7.79 39.68
C THR A 28 12.39 7.47 40.05
N PRO A 29 11.88 6.25 39.73
CA PRO A 29 10.46 5.88 39.87
C PRO A 29 10.11 5.23 41.22
N ALA A 30 8.82 5.27 41.60
CA ALA A 30 8.26 4.62 42.78
C ALA A 30 7.20 3.54 42.42
N THR A 31 7.17 2.48 43.23
CA THR A 31 6.46 1.20 43.03
C THR A 31 5.00 1.14 43.50
N SER A 32 4.34 0.11 42.98
CA SER A 32 2.93 -0.33 42.98
C SER A 32 2.17 -0.54 44.31
N ALA A 33 0.86 -0.29 44.25
CA ALA A 33 -0.17 -0.90 45.11
C ALA A 33 -1.38 -1.38 44.24
N LEU A 34 -1.89 -2.58 44.51
CA LEU A 34 -2.93 -3.29 43.75
C LEU A 34 -4.30 -2.57 43.82
N LYS A 35 -4.70 -1.96 42.70
CA LYS A 35 -6.04 -1.38 42.47
C LYS A 35 -7.05 -2.49 42.13
N ALA A 36 -8.28 -2.37 42.64
CA ALA A 36 -9.42 -3.15 42.14
C ALA A 36 -9.60 -2.90 40.63
N ARG A 37 -9.76 -3.97 39.84
CA ARG A 37 -9.80 -3.91 38.38
C ARG A 37 -11.19 -3.51 37.89
N ALA A 38 -11.25 -2.64 36.89
CA ALA A 38 -12.51 -2.21 36.28
C ALA A 38 -13.12 -3.33 35.43
N VAL A 39 -14.46 -3.41 35.39
CA VAL A 39 -15.18 -4.37 34.52
C VAL A 39 -15.03 -3.95 33.06
N SER A 40 -14.79 -4.91 32.18
CA SER A 40 -14.53 -4.68 30.76
C SER A 40 -15.69 -3.96 30.04
N PRO A 41 -15.45 -2.77 29.45
CA PRO A 41 -16.46 -2.02 28.69
C PRO A 41 -16.56 -2.44 27.22
N ASP A 42 -15.54 -3.12 26.68
CA ASP A 42 -15.33 -3.37 25.25
C ASP A 42 -15.00 -4.84 24.94
N ALA A 43 -15.24 -5.73 25.90
CA ALA A 43 -14.88 -7.15 25.89
C ALA A 43 -13.38 -7.44 26.01
N SER A 44 -12.49 -6.46 26.16
CA SER A 44 -11.07 -6.73 26.43
C SER A 44 -10.81 -7.08 27.90
N CYS A 45 -9.83 -7.94 28.17
CA CYS A 45 -9.43 -8.33 29.53
C CYS A 45 -7.95 -8.76 29.57
N GLY A 46 -7.37 -8.84 30.76
CA GLY A 46 -5.98 -9.29 30.93
C GLY A 46 -5.00 -8.19 31.35
N GLY A 47 -3.74 -8.56 31.57
CA GLY A 47 -2.73 -7.66 32.17
C GLY A 47 -2.36 -6.47 31.31
N SER A 48 -2.48 -6.60 29.99
CA SER A 48 -2.30 -5.52 29.02
C SER A 48 -3.47 -4.53 28.98
N ALA A 49 -4.69 -5.00 29.22
CA ALA A 49 -5.91 -4.19 29.18
C ALA A 49 -6.29 -3.61 30.56
N GLY A 50 -5.91 -4.27 31.66
CA GLY A 50 -6.25 -3.86 33.02
C GLY A 50 -7.70 -4.15 33.45
N TYR A 51 -8.53 -4.70 32.57
CA TYR A 51 -9.95 -4.99 32.79
C TYR A 51 -10.25 -6.43 33.18
N THR A 52 -11.32 -6.64 33.97
CA THR A 52 -11.87 -7.96 34.31
C THR A 52 -13.19 -8.24 33.60
N CYS A 53 -13.42 -9.50 33.23
CA CYS A 53 -14.68 -10.01 32.71
C CYS A 53 -15.71 -10.32 33.81
N LEU A 54 -15.32 -10.31 35.09
CA LEU A 54 -16.24 -10.56 36.20
C LEU A 54 -17.32 -9.45 36.25
N GLY A 55 -18.56 -9.81 35.94
CA GLY A 55 -19.69 -8.88 35.85
C GLY A 55 -19.87 -8.19 34.48
N SER A 56 -19.11 -8.59 33.46
CA SER A 56 -19.26 -8.07 32.09
C SER A 56 -20.45 -8.70 31.36
N SER A 57 -21.12 -7.91 30.50
CA SER A 57 -22.20 -8.39 29.61
C SER A 57 -21.72 -9.29 28.48
N PHE A 58 -20.41 -9.30 28.19
CA PHE A 58 -19.81 -10.14 27.15
C PHE A 58 -19.55 -11.58 27.63
N GLY A 59 -19.57 -11.79 28.94
CA GLY A 59 -19.31 -13.07 29.59
C GLY A 59 -18.25 -12.96 30.67
N SER A 60 -18.22 -13.95 31.58
CA SER A 60 -17.40 -13.88 32.80
C SER A 60 -15.99 -14.45 32.66
N CYS A 61 -15.67 -15.12 31.54
CA CYS A 61 -14.37 -15.75 31.31
C CYS A 61 -13.45 -14.85 30.49
N CYS A 62 -12.19 -14.74 30.90
CA CYS A 62 -11.16 -14.02 30.14
C CYS A 62 -10.28 -15.01 29.38
N SER A 63 -10.33 -14.99 28.04
CA SER A 63 -9.59 -15.93 27.20
C SER A 63 -8.07 -15.74 27.27
N ALA A 64 -7.32 -16.70 26.76
CA ALA A 64 -5.86 -16.60 26.60
C ALA A 64 -5.41 -15.39 25.75
N TYR A 65 -6.31 -14.89 24.89
CA TYR A 65 -6.07 -13.79 23.96
C TYR A 65 -6.59 -12.45 24.48
N GLY A 66 -7.07 -12.39 25.72
CA GLY A 66 -7.50 -11.14 26.36
C GLY A 66 -8.90 -10.68 25.99
N TRP A 67 -9.84 -11.63 25.78
CA TRP A 67 -11.24 -11.32 25.45
C TRP A 67 -12.24 -11.96 26.42
N CYS A 68 -13.32 -11.24 26.71
CA CYS A 68 -14.43 -11.70 27.54
C CYS A 68 -15.42 -12.55 26.76
N GLY A 69 -15.86 -13.67 27.35
CA GLY A 69 -16.85 -14.55 26.75
C GLY A 69 -17.42 -15.57 27.75
N SER A 70 -18.37 -16.37 27.29
CA SER A 70 -19.07 -17.38 28.12
C SER A 70 -18.96 -18.82 27.60
N THR A 71 -18.30 -19.04 26.46
CA THR A 71 -18.18 -20.37 25.83
C THR A 71 -16.86 -21.03 26.16
N GLY A 72 -16.71 -22.32 25.83
CA GLY A 72 -15.47 -23.08 26.04
C GLY A 72 -14.22 -22.45 25.40
N ALA A 73 -14.37 -21.66 24.34
CA ALA A 73 -13.27 -20.91 23.72
C ALA A 73 -12.68 -19.81 24.63
N TYR A 74 -13.47 -19.31 25.59
CA TYR A 74 -13.07 -18.25 26.52
C TYR A 74 -12.80 -18.80 27.92
N CYS A 75 -13.55 -19.81 28.34
CA CYS A 75 -13.47 -20.39 29.69
C CYS A 75 -12.52 -21.59 29.79
N GLY A 76 -12.02 -22.09 28.66
CA GLY A 76 -11.18 -23.28 28.53
C GLY A 76 -9.68 -23.04 28.70
N THR A 77 -8.87 -23.80 27.99
CA THR A 77 -7.40 -23.78 28.11
C THR A 77 -6.82 -22.39 27.87
N GLY A 78 -5.98 -21.92 28.79
CA GLY A 78 -5.34 -20.60 28.73
C GLY A 78 -6.22 -19.45 29.23
N CYS A 79 -7.43 -19.73 29.75
CA CYS A 79 -8.25 -18.72 30.41
C CYS A 79 -7.48 -18.06 31.58
N GLN A 80 -7.51 -16.72 31.62
CA GLN A 80 -6.79 -15.90 32.58
C GLN A 80 -7.61 -15.73 33.86
N SER A 81 -7.40 -16.62 34.84
CA SER A 81 -8.18 -16.65 36.10
C SER A 81 -8.05 -15.38 36.96
N ALA A 82 -7.01 -14.57 36.73
CA ALA A 82 -6.85 -13.26 37.38
C ALA A 82 -7.80 -12.18 36.82
N PHE A 83 -8.45 -12.44 35.68
CA PHE A 83 -9.29 -11.48 34.97
C PHE A 83 -10.68 -12.04 34.63
N GLY A 84 -10.99 -13.30 34.93
CA GLY A 84 -12.31 -13.91 34.73
C GLY A 84 -12.45 -15.28 35.40
N THR A 85 -13.63 -15.89 35.33
CA THR A 85 -13.88 -17.26 35.83
C THR A 85 -13.40 -18.30 34.82
N CYS A 86 -12.51 -19.20 35.21
CA CYS A 86 -11.99 -20.26 34.33
C CYS A 86 -12.43 -21.65 34.81
N GLY A 87 -12.65 -22.58 33.87
CA GLY A 87 -12.90 -23.99 34.19
C GLY A 87 -14.35 -24.41 34.41
N SER A 88 -15.34 -23.51 34.26
CA SER A 88 -16.77 -23.86 34.33
C SER A 88 -17.40 -23.85 32.94
N ASN A 89 -17.67 -25.05 32.42
CA ASN A 89 -18.51 -25.28 31.24
C ASN A 89 -19.95 -25.50 31.75
N PRO A 90 -20.95 -24.65 31.44
CA PRO A 90 -22.34 -25.04 31.66
C PRO A 90 -22.77 -25.91 30.47
N ALA A 91 -22.58 -27.22 30.61
CA ALA A 91 -23.24 -28.17 29.73
C ALA A 91 -24.70 -28.39 30.18
N SER A 92 -25.63 -28.16 29.26
CA SER A 92 -26.92 -28.84 29.08
C SER A 92 -27.69 -29.28 30.33
N SER A 93 -28.84 -28.64 30.59
CA SER A 93 -29.95 -29.29 31.28
C SER A 93 -31.12 -29.44 30.32
N SER A 94 -31.42 -30.70 30.01
CA SER A 94 -32.60 -31.16 29.29
C SER A 94 -33.67 -31.52 30.31
N VAL A 95 -34.85 -30.93 30.19
CA VAL A 95 -36.07 -31.39 30.87
C VAL A 95 -37.21 -31.40 29.86
N LYS A 96 -37.82 -32.58 29.69
CA LYS A 96 -39.07 -32.86 28.95
C LYS A 96 -40.10 -33.29 30.00
N PRO A 97 -41.30 -32.68 30.08
CA PRO A 97 -42.54 -33.22 29.50
C PRO A 97 -43.48 -32.07 29.01
N SER A 98 -44.58 -32.19 28.28
CA SER A 98 -45.47 -33.22 27.73
C SER A 98 -46.41 -32.49 26.73
N GLN A 99 -46.95 -33.20 25.72
CA GLN A 99 -48.01 -32.66 24.84
C GLN A 99 -49.26 -32.22 25.64
N PRO A 100 -49.99 -31.22 25.11
CA PRO A 100 -51.27 -31.57 24.49
C PRO A 100 -51.47 -30.94 23.10
N SER A 101 -52.27 -31.65 22.33
CA SER A 101 -52.75 -31.38 20.98
C SER A 101 -53.73 -30.20 20.94
N SER A 102 -53.56 -29.25 20.01
CA SER A 102 -54.68 -28.58 19.31
C SER A 102 -54.19 -27.66 18.19
N THR A 103 -54.53 -28.03 16.95
CA THR A 103 -54.99 -27.22 15.81
C THR A 103 -54.61 -25.73 15.64
N SER A 104 -54.16 -25.43 14.40
CA SER A 104 -54.29 -24.18 13.63
C SER A 104 -53.50 -22.93 14.05
N SER A 105 -52.51 -22.54 13.23
CA SER A 105 -52.65 -21.52 12.17
C SER A 105 -51.29 -20.91 11.78
N THR A 106 -51.16 -20.63 10.49
CA THR A 106 -50.02 -20.02 9.79
C THR A 106 -49.61 -18.65 10.31
N VAL A 107 -48.31 -18.43 10.55
CA VAL A 107 -47.71 -17.08 10.50
C VAL A 107 -46.45 -17.16 9.64
N VAL A 108 -46.57 -16.63 8.42
CA VAL A 108 -45.45 -16.31 7.53
C VAL A 108 -44.78 -15.07 8.09
N SER A 109 -43.57 -15.19 8.65
CA SER A 109 -42.76 -14.01 8.98
C SER A 109 -42.26 -13.39 7.69
N SER A 110 -42.79 -12.24 7.31
CA SER A 110 -42.32 -11.43 6.19
C SER A 110 -40.87 -11.03 6.45
N ARG A 111 -39.93 -11.61 5.69
CA ARG A 111 -38.52 -11.22 5.70
C ARG A 111 -38.37 -9.93 4.89
N SER A 112 -37.59 -8.99 5.38
CA SER A 112 -37.33 -7.73 4.70
C SER A 112 -36.51 -7.96 3.43
N MET A 113 -36.86 -7.26 2.35
CA MET A 113 -36.12 -7.29 1.09
C MET A 113 -34.72 -6.70 1.30
N SER A 114 -33.71 -7.32 0.69
CA SER A 114 -32.31 -6.91 0.79
C SER A 114 -32.07 -5.47 0.32
N PRO A 115 -31.53 -4.57 1.16
CA PRO A 115 -31.19 -3.20 0.78
C PRO A 115 -29.82 -3.07 0.10
N ASP A 116 -28.92 -4.03 0.32
CA ASP A 116 -27.49 -3.94 0.02
C ASP A 116 -26.93 -5.18 -0.68
N SER A 117 -27.81 -5.99 -1.27
CA SER A 117 -27.55 -7.30 -1.88
C SER A 117 -27.21 -8.44 -0.90
N SER A 118 -27.15 -8.22 0.41
CA SER A 118 -26.97 -9.30 1.39
C SER A 118 -28.25 -10.11 1.64
N CYS A 119 -28.13 -11.41 1.90
CA CYS A 119 -29.23 -12.31 2.22
C CYS A 119 -28.76 -13.47 3.10
N GLY A 120 -29.69 -14.28 3.62
CA GLY A 120 -29.37 -15.49 4.40
C GLY A 120 -29.60 -15.35 5.90
N GLY A 121 -29.46 -16.47 6.63
CA GLY A 121 -29.83 -16.56 8.06
C GLY A 121 -29.01 -15.70 9.02
N SER A 122 -27.77 -15.37 8.64
CA SER A 122 -26.90 -14.44 9.37
C SER A 122 -27.28 -12.97 9.15
N ASN A 123 -27.90 -12.64 8.02
CA ASN A 123 -28.19 -11.27 7.58
C ASN A 123 -29.68 -10.90 7.72
N GLY A 124 -30.58 -11.88 7.81
CA GLY A 124 -32.02 -11.68 8.02
C GLY A 124 -32.81 -11.20 6.79
N TYR A 125 -32.15 -10.95 5.65
CA TYR A 125 -32.77 -10.41 4.43
C TYR A 125 -33.09 -11.47 3.37
N THR A 126 -34.12 -11.20 2.55
CA THR A 126 -34.49 -12.01 1.37
C THR A 126 -34.18 -11.28 0.05
N CYS A 127 -33.78 -12.05 -0.95
CA CYS A 127 -33.57 -11.58 -2.32
C CYS A 127 -34.85 -11.54 -3.15
N ALA A 128 -35.94 -12.15 -2.67
CA ALA A 128 -37.20 -12.18 -3.39
C ALA A 128 -37.75 -10.76 -3.63
N GLY A 129 -37.85 -10.37 -4.89
CA GLY A 129 -38.30 -9.04 -5.34
C GLY A 129 -37.22 -7.96 -5.33
N SER A 130 -35.97 -8.29 -5.00
CA SER A 130 -34.86 -7.31 -5.00
C SER A 130 -34.41 -6.96 -6.42
N SER A 131 -33.92 -5.73 -6.61
CA SER A 131 -33.31 -5.28 -7.87
C SER A 131 -31.98 -5.97 -8.18
N PHE A 132 -31.34 -6.59 -7.18
CA PHE A 132 -30.09 -7.33 -7.33
C PHE A 132 -30.31 -8.73 -7.92
N GLY A 133 -31.54 -9.23 -7.86
CA GLY A 133 -31.94 -10.55 -8.33
C GLY A 133 -32.62 -11.38 -7.26
N ASN A 134 -33.32 -12.44 -7.67
CA ASN A 134 -34.22 -13.18 -6.79
C ASN A 134 -33.56 -14.32 -6.01
N CYS A 135 -32.34 -14.71 -6.36
CA CYS A 135 -31.68 -15.88 -5.79
C CYS A 135 -30.69 -15.47 -4.70
N CYS A 136 -30.71 -16.16 -3.56
CA CYS A 136 -29.75 -15.97 -2.48
C CYS A 136 -28.66 -17.05 -2.59
N SER A 137 -27.43 -16.67 -2.90
CA SER A 137 -26.32 -17.63 -3.05
C SER A 137 -25.94 -18.29 -1.72
N GLN A 138 -25.19 -19.38 -1.76
CA GLN A 138 -24.62 -20.02 -0.56
C GLN A 138 -23.73 -19.08 0.27
N TRP A 139 -23.24 -18.00 -0.35
CA TRP A 139 -22.37 -17.00 0.26
C TRP A 139 -23.13 -15.80 0.85
N GLY A 140 -24.47 -15.81 0.76
CA GLY A 140 -25.32 -14.78 1.36
C GLY A 140 -25.47 -13.51 0.51
N TYR A 141 -25.50 -13.64 -0.82
CA TYR A 141 -25.69 -12.52 -1.75
C TYR A 141 -26.83 -12.75 -2.75
N CYS A 142 -27.50 -11.67 -3.14
CA CYS A 142 -28.58 -11.65 -4.12
C CYS A 142 -28.08 -11.56 -5.56
N GLY A 143 -28.68 -12.36 -6.45
CA GLY A 143 -28.37 -12.35 -7.89
C GLY A 143 -29.41 -13.09 -8.72
N SER A 144 -29.24 -13.06 -10.04
CA SER A 144 -30.18 -13.68 -11.01
C SER A 144 -29.53 -14.74 -11.91
N THR A 145 -28.22 -14.97 -11.81
CA THR A 145 -27.51 -15.95 -12.65
C THR A 145 -27.37 -17.30 -11.96
N SER A 146 -26.94 -18.33 -12.69
CA SER A 146 -26.68 -19.67 -12.16
C SER A 146 -25.67 -19.68 -10.99
N ALA A 147 -24.78 -18.69 -10.90
CA ALA A 147 -23.87 -18.53 -9.75
C ALA A 147 -24.60 -18.24 -8.43
N TYR A 148 -25.80 -17.66 -8.50
CA TYR A 148 -26.64 -17.33 -7.33
C TYR A 148 -27.80 -18.30 -7.17
N CYS A 149 -28.37 -18.76 -8.29
CA CYS A 149 -29.56 -19.61 -8.33
C CYS A 149 -29.23 -21.13 -8.36
N GLY A 150 -27.96 -21.48 -8.49
CA GLY A 150 -27.46 -22.85 -8.64
C GLY A 150 -27.22 -23.58 -7.32
N SER A 151 -26.22 -24.48 -7.31
CA SER A 151 -25.90 -25.31 -6.14
C SER A 151 -25.57 -24.45 -4.92
N GLY A 152 -26.17 -24.78 -3.77
CA GLY A 152 -26.00 -24.05 -2.51
C GLY A 152 -26.88 -22.80 -2.36
N CYS A 153 -27.71 -22.46 -3.34
CA CYS A 153 -28.69 -21.38 -3.21
C CYS A 153 -29.60 -21.61 -1.98
N GLN A 154 -29.73 -20.59 -1.15
CA GLN A 154 -30.49 -20.60 0.10
C GLN A 154 -31.98 -20.36 -0.19
N SER A 155 -32.74 -21.43 -0.41
CA SER A 155 -34.16 -21.37 -0.82
C SER A 155 -35.09 -20.68 0.18
N ALA A 156 -34.66 -20.56 1.44
CA ALA A 156 -35.39 -19.78 2.44
C ALA A 156 -35.27 -18.26 2.21
N PHE A 157 -34.23 -17.79 1.51
CA PHE A 157 -33.90 -16.37 1.34
C PHE A 157 -33.86 -15.94 -0.15
N GLY A 158 -34.22 -16.83 -1.08
CA GLY A 158 -34.32 -16.52 -2.50
C GLY A 158 -34.88 -17.69 -3.34
N SER A 159 -35.15 -17.45 -4.61
CA SER A 159 -35.74 -18.41 -5.55
C SER A 159 -34.67 -19.31 -6.19
N CYS A 160 -34.43 -20.49 -5.64
CA CYS A 160 -33.40 -21.41 -6.12
C CYS A 160 -33.92 -22.35 -7.21
N GLY A 161 -33.13 -22.58 -8.27
CA GLY A 161 -33.44 -23.58 -9.32
C GLY A 161 -33.95 -23.04 -10.67
N GLY A 162 -33.75 -21.75 -10.98
CA GLY A 162 -34.14 -21.19 -12.29
C GLY A 162 -32.99 -21.10 -13.29
N SER A 163 -33.06 -21.85 -14.40
CA SER A 163 -32.47 -21.41 -15.68
C SER A 163 -33.29 -20.24 -16.23
N PRO A 164 -32.70 -19.28 -16.98
CA PRO A 164 -33.39 -18.07 -17.42
C PRO A 164 -34.57 -18.43 -18.32
N SER A 165 -35.79 -18.22 -17.83
CA SER A 165 -37.00 -18.43 -18.64
C SER A 165 -37.13 -17.28 -19.64
N SER A 166 -36.93 -17.62 -20.90
CA SER A 166 -37.32 -16.84 -22.08
C SER A 166 -38.80 -16.51 -22.03
N VAL A 167 -39.15 -15.22 -22.00
CA VAL A 167 -40.53 -14.78 -22.21
C VAL A 167 -40.82 -14.81 -23.71
N ALA A 168 -41.67 -15.75 -24.11
CA ALA A 168 -42.26 -15.83 -25.44
C ALA A 168 -43.26 -14.67 -25.63
N VAL A 169 -43.13 -13.93 -26.73
CA VAL A 169 -44.10 -12.91 -27.13
C VAL A 169 -45.04 -13.53 -28.16
N SER A 170 -46.32 -13.66 -27.78
CA SER A 170 -47.39 -14.05 -28.69
C SER A 170 -47.80 -12.87 -29.58
N SER A 171 -48.01 -13.20 -30.84
CA SER A 171 -48.48 -12.35 -31.92
C SER A 171 -49.95 -11.95 -31.75
N SER A 172 -50.20 -10.64 -31.76
CA SER A 172 -51.53 -10.08 -32.09
C SER A 172 -51.37 -8.86 -33.00
N THR A 173 -51.96 -8.96 -34.18
CA THR A 173 -52.11 -7.91 -35.18
C THR A 173 -52.99 -6.77 -34.67
N VAL A 174 -52.47 -5.53 -34.67
CA VAL A 174 -53.29 -4.32 -34.55
C VAL A 174 -52.80 -3.28 -35.55
N SER A 175 -53.76 -2.71 -36.27
CA SER A 175 -53.63 -1.79 -37.39
C SER A 175 -52.82 -0.53 -37.09
N SER A 176 -52.12 -0.10 -38.14
CA SER A 176 -51.39 1.14 -38.30
C SER A 176 -52.27 2.38 -38.04
N SER A 177 -51.88 3.15 -37.03
CA SER A 177 -52.27 4.55 -36.86
C SER A 177 -51.00 5.36 -36.62
N ALA A 178 -50.67 6.24 -37.56
CA ALA A 178 -49.48 7.08 -37.50
C ALA A 178 -49.51 7.97 -36.25
N THR A 179 -48.55 7.77 -35.37
CA THR A 179 -48.18 8.73 -34.33
C THR A 179 -46.73 9.12 -34.55
N SER A 180 -46.53 10.43 -34.54
CA SER A 180 -45.28 11.16 -34.74
C SER A 180 -44.09 10.52 -34.02
N SER A 181 -43.09 10.16 -34.81
CA SER A 181 -41.75 9.81 -34.38
C SER A 181 -41.20 10.91 -33.46
N ALA A 182 -41.05 10.61 -32.16
CA ALA A 182 -40.12 11.34 -31.32
C ALA A 182 -38.72 11.17 -31.92
N SER A 183 -37.99 12.28 -32.03
CA SER A 183 -36.59 12.27 -32.46
C SER A 183 -35.76 11.31 -31.60
N PRO A 184 -34.75 10.62 -32.16
CA PRO A 184 -33.85 9.80 -31.35
C PRO A 184 -33.21 10.72 -30.31
N THR A 185 -33.50 10.51 -29.03
CA THR A 185 -32.79 11.17 -27.95
C THR A 185 -31.32 10.78 -28.10
N ALA A 186 -30.42 11.75 -28.24
CA ALA A 186 -28.99 11.48 -28.32
C ALA A 186 -28.59 10.54 -27.17
N SER A 187 -27.86 9.47 -27.47
CA SER A 187 -27.38 8.55 -26.42
C SER A 187 -26.53 9.35 -25.43
N ALA A 188 -26.93 9.39 -24.16
CA ALA A 188 -26.21 10.13 -23.12
C ALA A 188 -24.74 9.70 -23.06
N THR A 189 -23.82 10.66 -23.04
CA THR A 189 -22.36 10.44 -23.03
C THR A 189 -21.82 10.21 -21.62
N LEU A 190 -20.54 9.81 -21.50
CA LEU A 190 -19.84 9.78 -20.21
C LEU A 190 -19.90 11.15 -19.52
N THR A 191 -19.63 12.23 -20.26
CA THR A 191 -19.67 13.60 -19.75
C THR A 191 -21.05 13.98 -19.26
N ASP A 192 -22.12 13.58 -19.95
CA ASP A 192 -23.51 13.80 -19.47
C ASP A 192 -23.76 13.06 -18.15
N CYS A 193 -23.26 11.83 -18.01
CA CYS A 193 -23.38 11.07 -16.76
C CYS A 193 -22.69 11.78 -15.59
N LEU A 194 -21.48 12.29 -15.81
CA LEU A 194 -20.70 13.01 -14.80
C LEU A 194 -21.36 14.34 -14.41
N ASN A 195 -21.79 15.12 -15.42
CA ASN A 195 -22.46 16.41 -15.21
C ASN A 195 -23.81 16.26 -14.48
N ASN A 196 -24.62 15.26 -14.84
CA ASN A 196 -25.90 15.00 -14.18
C ASN A 196 -25.75 14.65 -12.69
N LYS A 197 -24.55 14.23 -12.28
CA LYS A 197 -24.19 13.94 -10.89
C LYS A 197 -23.39 15.06 -10.21
N ASN A 198 -23.25 16.21 -10.88
CA ASN A 198 -22.53 17.38 -10.39
C ASN A 198 -21.07 17.10 -10.01
N ILE A 199 -20.42 16.18 -10.71
CA ILE A 199 -19.02 15.83 -10.45
C ILE A 199 -18.12 16.92 -11.06
N PRO A 200 -17.19 17.53 -10.31
CA PRO A 200 -16.22 18.45 -10.87
C PRO A 200 -15.28 17.70 -11.82
N ILE A 201 -15.19 18.17 -13.06
CA ILE A 201 -14.37 17.56 -14.11
C ILE A 201 -13.56 18.61 -14.87
N SER A 202 -12.43 18.19 -15.42
CA SER A 202 -11.65 18.92 -16.40
C SER A 202 -11.63 18.13 -17.71
N LEU A 203 -12.05 18.78 -18.79
CA LEU A 203 -12.04 18.28 -20.16
C LEU A 203 -10.90 18.92 -20.94
N ILE A 204 -10.53 18.38 -22.10
CA ILE A 204 -9.45 18.93 -22.94
C ILE A 204 -9.61 20.42 -23.31
N SER A 205 -10.85 20.93 -23.33
CA SER A 205 -11.17 22.35 -23.54
C SER A 205 -11.00 23.24 -22.31
N SER A 206 -10.76 22.65 -21.13
CA SER A 206 -10.59 23.37 -19.85
C SER A 206 -9.16 23.91 -19.75
N SER A 207 -9.01 25.13 -19.24
CA SER A 207 -7.70 25.80 -19.14
C SER A 207 -6.69 25.07 -18.25
N ASN A 208 -7.16 24.31 -17.25
CA ASN A 208 -6.32 23.55 -16.32
C ASN A 208 -5.98 22.13 -16.81
N PHE A 209 -6.58 21.66 -17.91
CA PHE A 209 -6.45 20.26 -18.34
C PHE A 209 -5.01 19.89 -18.67
N ALA A 210 -4.30 20.74 -19.42
CA ALA A 210 -2.93 20.48 -19.84
C ALA A 210 -1.98 20.28 -18.65
N GLN A 211 -2.16 21.08 -17.58
CA GLN A 211 -1.38 20.94 -16.36
C GLN A 211 -1.72 19.64 -15.61
N LEU A 212 -3.02 19.35 -15.42
CA LEU A 212 -3.47 18.16 -14.69
C LEU A 212 -3.10 16.85 -15.40
N ALA A 213 -3.15 16.85 -16.74
CA ALA A 213 -2.80 15.70 -17.57
C ALA A 213 -1.29 15.41 -17.59
N GLN A 214 -0.44 16.37 -17.23
CA GLN A 214 1.01 16.21 -17.32
C GLN A 214 1.49 15.10 -16.34
N PRO A 215 2.20 14.07 -16.82
CA PRO A 215 2.71 12.99 -15.97
C PRO A 215 3.97 13.43 -15.24
N TYR A 216 4.31 12.76 -14.13
CA TYR A 216 5.65 12.91 -13.53
C TYR A 216 6.76 12.52 -14.52
N ASN A 217 6.64 11.36 -15.18
CA ASN A 217 7.57 10.93 -16.22
C ASN A 217 7.17 11.50 -17.60
N LEU A 218 7.85 12.55 -18.04
CA LEU A 218 7.58 13.22 -19.33
C LEU A 218 7.89 12.36 -20.55
N ARG A 219 8.59 11.23 -20.39
CA ARG A 219 8.78 10.25 -21.46
C ARG A 219 7.46 9.58 -21.87
N LEU A 220 6.50 9.49 -20.94
CA LEU A 220 5.26 8.73 -21.09
C LEU A 220 4.03 9.61 -20.86
N PRO A 221 3.73 10.56 -21.76
CA PRO A 221 2.48 11.31 -21.71
C PRO A 221 1.30 10.45 -22.16
N TYR A 222 0.18 10.58 -21.45
CA TYR A 222 -1.13 10.08 -21.87
C TYR A 222 -2.12 11.24 -21.86
N THR A 223 -3.12 11.17 -22.73
CA THR A 223 -4.21 12.15 -22.83
C THR A 223 -5.50 11.53 -22.30
N PRO A 224 -5.93 11.85 -21.06
CA PRO A 224 -7.19 11.37 -20.51
C PRO A 224 -8.40 11.84 -21.34
N ALA A 225 -9.49 11.07 -21.35
CA ALA A 225 -10.77 11.55 -21.87
C ALA A 225 -11.37 12.63 -20.96
N VAL A 226 -11.18 12.48 -19.64
CA VAL A 226 -11.66 13.38 -18.60
C VAL A 226 -10.82 13.20 -17.34
N ILE A 227 -10.59 14.29 -16.62
CA ILE A 227 -9.97 14.29 -15.30
C ILE A 227 -11.05 14.68 -14.29
N VAL A 228 -11.33 13.80 -13.34
CA VAL A 228 -12.29 14.02 -12.25
C VAL A 228 -11.55 14.64 -11.08
N LEU A 229 -12.14 15.69 -10.50
CA LEU A 229 -11.61 16.45 -9.36
C LEU A 229 -12.58 16.27 -8.16
N PRO A 230 -12.64 15.08 -7.56
CA PRO A 230 -13.62 14.76 -6.53
C PRO A 230 -13.35 15.55 -5.25
N THR A 231 -14.42 16.05 -4.63
CA THR A 231 -14.38 16.66 -3.28
C THR A 231 -15.02 15.78 -2.22
N THR A 232 -15.62 14.65 -2.63
CA THR A 232 -16.30 13.70 -1.76
C THR A 232 -16.07 12.26 -2.25
N ALA A 233 -16.21 11.28 -1.36
CA ALA A 233 -16.20 9.86 -1.74
C ALA A 233 -17.32 9.53 -2.75
N GLN A 234 -18.47 10.21 -2.65
CA GLN A 234 -19.60 10.01 -3.57
C GLN A 234 -19.24 10.39 -5.01
N HIS A 235 -18.48 11.48 -5.21
CA HIS A 235 -18.01 11.85 -6.55
C HIS A 235 -17.14 10.74 -7.17
N ILE A 236 -16.30 10.09 -6.37
CA ILE A 236 -15.45 8.98 -6.82
C ILE A 236 -16.31 7.77 -7.18
N SER A 237 -17.22 7.37 -6.29
CA SER A 237 -18.19 6.28 -6.52
C SER A 237 -18.95 6.47 -7.83
N ASP A 238 -19.56 7.64 -7.99
CA ASP A 238 -20.36 7.96 -9.14
C ASP A 238 -19.57 8.05 -10.44
N ALA A 239 -18.34 8.59 -10.39
CA ALA A 239 -17.45 8.65 -11.54
C ALA A 239 -17.06 7.25 -12.03
N VAL A 240 -16.70 6.34 -11.10
CA VAL A 240 -16.35 4.95 -11.42
C VAL A 240 -17.55 4.20 -12.01
N VAL A 241 -18.75 4.39 -11.48
CA VAL A 241 -19.99 3.80 -12.03
C VAL A 241 -20.29 4.34 -13.43
N CYS A 242 -20.15 5.65 -13.65
CA CYS A 242 -20.27 6.23 -14.98
C CYS A 242 -19.22 5.64 -15.93
N ALA A 243 -17.95 5.55 -15.53
CA ALA A 243 -16.89 4.98 -16.35
C ALA A 243 -17.19 3.52 -16.75
N GLY A 244 -17.58 2.69 -15.79
CA GLY A 244 -17.98 1.30 -16.03
C GLY A 244 -19.17 1.17 -16.99
N LYS A 245 -20.19 2.03 -16.83
CA LYS A 245 -21.36 2.06 -17.74
C LYS A 245 -20.98 2.37 -19.19
N TYR A 246 -19.96 3.22 -19.40
CA TYR A 246 -19.52 3.65 -20.74
C TYR A 246 -18.26 2.94 -21.23
N GLY A 247 -17.78 1.92 -20.53
CA GLY A 247 -16.59 1.15 -20.92
C GLY A 247 -15.28 1.94 -20.85
N VAL A 248 -15.23 3.05 -20.12
CA VAL A 248 -14.04 3.87 -19.93
C VAL A 248 -13.22 3.34 -18.75
N LYS A 249 -11.91 3.23 -18.95
CA LYS A 249 -10.97 2.74 -17.94
C LYS A 249 -10.60 3.84 -16.97
N VAL A 250 -10.34 3.47 -15.73
CA VAL A 250 -10.10 4.40 -14.62
C VAL A 250 -8.74 4.13 -14.00
N GLN A 251 -8.00 5.21 -13.73
CA GLN A 251 -6.87 5.20 -12.82
C GLN A 251 -6.96 6.37 -11.84
N ALA A 252 -6.58 6.12 -10.60
CA ALA A 252 -6.49 7.17 -9.58
C ALA A 252 -5.10 7.83 -9.64
N LYS A 253 -5.06 9.16 -9.52
CA LYS A 253 -3.84 9.95 -9.39
C LYS A 253 -3.78 10.56 -8.00
N SER A 254 -2.91 10.02 -7.15
CA SER A 254 -2.54 10.66 -5.88
C SER A 254 -1.44 11.69 -6.16
N GLY A 255 -0.18 11.38 -5.84
CA GLY A 255 0.95 12.28 -6.12
C GLY A 255 1.44 12.27 -7.57
N GLY A 256 1.00 11.29 -8.39
CA GLY A 256 1.33 11.21 -9.82
C GLY A 256 2.72 10.67 -10.17
N HIS A 257 3.49 10.17 -9.20
CA HIS A 257 4.88 9.70 -9.35
C HIS A 257 5.06 8.31 -9.99
N SER A 258 4.04 7.77 -10.67
CA SER A 258 4.18 6.49 -11.38
C SER A 258 5.27 6.58 -12.45
N TYR A 259 6.29 5.71 -12.38
CA TYR A 259 7.39 5.71 -13.36
C TYR A 259 6.94 5.34 -14.78
N ALA A 260 5.88 4.54 -14.87
CA ALA A 260 5.19 4.17 -16.11
C ALA A 260 4.01 5.09 -16.48
N SER A 261 3.79 6.18 -15.74
CA SER A 261 2.63 7.07 -15.92
C SER A 261 1.25 6.38 -15.86
N PHE A 262 1.13 5.24 -15.17
CA PHE A 262 -0.14 4.53 -15.01
C PHE A 262 -1.19 5.38 -14.27
N SER A 263 -0.76 6.19 -13.31
CA SER A 263 -1.63 7.19 -12.65
C SER A 263 -2.18 8.26 -13.59
N SER A 264 -1.64 8.41 -14.81
CA SER A 264 -2.19 9.29 -15.86
C SER A 264 -3.18 8.58 -16.79
N GLY A 265 -3.70 7.42 -16.39
CA GLY A 265 -4.71 6.65 -17.13
C GLY A 265 -4.20 5.36 -17.78
N GLY A 266 -2.89 5.13 -17.80
CA GLY A 266 -2.23 3.97 -18.42
C GLY A 266 -2.38 3.85 -19.94
N ARG A 267 -3.23 4.69 -20.55
CA ARG A 267 -3.44 4.87 -21.99
C ARG A 267 -4.23 6.14 -22.24
N ASP A 268 -4.25 6.58 -23.50
CA ASP A 268 -5.13 7.65 -23.95
C ASP A 268 -6.61 7.27 -23.83
N GLY A 269 -7.46 8.26 -23.55
CA GLY A 269 -8.90 8.09 -23.46
C GLY A 269 -9.41 7.45 -22.16
N SER A 270 -8.52 7.18 -21.21
CA SER A 270 -8.92 6.78 -19.84
C SER A 270 -9.49 7.96 -19.06
N MET A 271 -10.25 7.66 -18.02
CA MET A 271 -10.61 8.60 -16.96
C MET A 271 -9.53 8.61 -15.89
N VAL A 272 -9.08 9.79 -15.49
CA VAL A 272 -8.23 9.96 -14.31
C VAL A 272 -9.07 10.50 -13.16
N ILE A 273 -8.99 9.89 -11.99
CA ILE A 273 -9.56 10.43 -10.76
C ILE A 273 -8.42 11.05 -9.96
N ASP A 274 -8.31 12.37 -10.00
CA ASP A 274 -7.24 13.11 -9.34
C ASP A 274 -7.59 13.37 -7.87
N LEU A 275 -6.92 12.67 -6.97
CA LEU A 275 -7.18 12.70 -5.53
C LEU A 275 -6.56 13.92 -4.85
N GLU A 276 -5.90 14.83 -5.58
CA GLU A 276 -5.32 16.06 -5.03
C GLU A 276 -6.24 16.82 -4.06
N PRO A 277 -7.59 16.88 -4.20
CA PRO A 277 -8.44 17.54 -3.21
C PRO A 277 -8.52 16.83 -1.84
N LEU A 278 -8.16 15.55 -1.73
CA LEU A 278 -8.28 14.74 -0.50
C LEU A 278 -7.03 14.87 0.39
N GLN A 279 -6.87 16.04 1.02
CA GLN A 279 -5.68 16.41 1.79
C GLN A 279 -5.81 16.30 3.32
N ASN A 280 -6.95 15.80 3.83
CA ASN A 280 -7.19 15.80 5.28
C ASN A 280 -6.22 14.88 6.04
N ILE A 281 -5.72 15.35 7.19
CA ILE A 281 -4.89 14.57 8.12
C ILE A 281 -5.41 14.84 9.53
N THR A 282 -5.76 13.78 10.25
CA THR A 282 -6.15 13.86 11.67
C THR A 282 -5.48 12.74 12.44
N VAL A 283 -4.91 13.04 13.60
CA VAL A 283 -4.26 12.05 14.47
C VAL A 283 -5.03 11.92 15.78
N ASP A 284 -5.45 10.71 16.11
CA ASP A 284 -5.93 10.39 17.45
C ASP A 284 -4.73 10.12 18.37
N ALA A 285 -4.47 11.04 19.30
CA ALA A 285 -3.36 10.95 20.24
C ALA A 285 -3.49 9.77 21.23
N THR A 286 -4.70 9.24 21.42
CA THR A 286 -4.97 8.13 22.36
C THR A 286 -4.59 6.79 21.73
N THR A 287 -5.03 6.55 20.49
CA THR A 287 -4.77 5.31 19.77
C THR A 287 -3.47 5.35 18.95
N GLY A 288 -2.99 6.56 18.63
CA GLY A 288 -1.88 6.76 17.70
C GLY A 288 -2.27 6.49 16.25
N ILE A 289 -3.57 6.41 15.92
CA ILE A 289 -4.04 6.21 14.55
C ILE A 289 -4.14 7.57 13.85
N ALA A 290 -3.52 7.68 12.67
CA ALA A 290 -3.69 8.80 11.77
C ALA A 290 -4.68 8.44 10.65
N VAL A 291 -5.70 9.27 10.44
CA VAL A 291 -6.60 9.20 9.28
C VAL A 291 -6.13 10.20 8.24
N VAL A 292 -5.82 9.72 7.04
CA VAL A 292 -5.12 10.48 5.99
C VAL A 292 -5.85 10.33 4.66
N GLY A 293 -6.17 11.44 4.00
CA GLY A 293 -6.77 11.44 2.67
C GLY A 293 -5.85 10.89 1.59
N GLY A 294 -6.41 10.22 0.59
CA GLY A 294 -5.65 9.53 -0.46
C GLY A 294 -4.83 10.43 -1.39
N GLY A 295 -5.03 11.74 -1.34
CA GLY A 295 -4.29 12.75 -2.10
C GLY A 295 -3.02 13.28 -1.42
N VAL A 296 -2.81 12.94 -0.14
CA VAL A 296 -1.73 13.51 0.66
C VAL A 296 -0.35 13.09 0.13
N ARG A 297 0.56 14.06 0.01
CA ARG A 297 1.98 13.84 -0.34
C ARG A 297 2.83 13.57 0.90
N LEU A 298 3.90 12.79 0.79
CA LEU A 298 4.70 12.28 1.92
C LEU A 298 5.28 13.38 2.81
N GLY A 299 5.70 14.51 2.22
CA GLY A 299 6.21 15.63 2.99
C GLY A 299 5.12 16.28 3.86
N ASN A 300 3.92 16.47 3.30
CA ASN A 300 2.76 16.97 4.02
C ASN A 300 2.23 15.95 5.04
N LEU A 301 2.34 14.65 4.74
CA LEU A 301 2.02 13.55 5.66
C LEU A 301 2.89 13.62 6.91
N ALA A 302 4.22 13.65 6.73
CA ALA A 302 5.20 13.70 7.81
C ALA A 302 4.97 14.93 8.70
N LEU A 303 4.88 16.12 8.09
CA LEU A 303 4.64 17.37 8.80
C LEU A 303 3.28 17.37 9.53
N GLY A 304 2.21 16.93 8.86
CA GLY A 304 0.86 16.91 9.43
C GLY A 304 0.74 16.01 10.64
N ILE A 305 1.30 14.80 10.57
CA ILE A 305 1.29 13.84 11.69
C ILE A 305 2.18 14.33 12.83
N TYR A 306 3.39 14.81 12.53
CA TYR A 306 4.33 15.28 13.53
C TYR A 306 3.79 16.51 14.28
N ASN A 307 3.28 17.51 13.56
CA ASN A 307 2.80 18.76 14.17
C ASN A 307 1.57 18.55 15.06
N GLN A 308 0.71 17.55 14.76
CA GLN A 308 -0.47 17.27 15.57
C GLN A 308 -0.16 16.49 16.85
N ALA A 309 0.77 15.53 16.79
CA ALA A 309 0.91 14.55 17.88
C ALA A 309 2.35 14.06 18.15
N GLN A 310 3.37 14.63 17.50
CA GLN A 310 4.77 14.20 17.59
C GLN A 310 4.91 12.68 17.29
N ARG A 311 4.22 12.25 16.23
CA ARG A 311 4.22 10.87 15.74
C ARG A 311 4.98 10.77 14.42
N ALA A 312 5.40 9.55 14.09
CA ALA A 312 6.15 9.20 12.89
C ALA A 312 5.66 7.85 12.33
N LEU A 313 6.06 7.55 11.10
CA LEU A 313 5.82 6.27 10.44
C LEU A 313 6.87 6.06 9.33
N PRO A 314 7.15 4.82 8.91
CA PRO A 314 8.04 4.56 7.77
C PRO A 314 7.40 5.00 6.45
N HIS A 315 8.13 5.80 5.67
CA HIS A 315 7.77 6.16 4.30
C HIS A 315 9.02 6.58 3.51
N GLY A 316 8.88 6.70 2.18
CA GLY A 316 9.96 7.14 1.29
C GLY A 316 10.40 8.59 1.50
N THR A 317 11.54 8.94 0.91
CA THR A 317 12.22 10.22 1.14
C THR A 317 11.72 11.35 0.25
N CYS A 318 10.99 11.07 -0.83
CA CYS A 318 10.52 12.07 -1.78
C CYS A 318 9.27 12.81 -1.23
N PRO A 319 9.36 14.10 -0.84
CA PRO A 319 8.23 14.78 -0.21
C PRO A 319 7.01 14.87 -1.14
N GLY A 320 7.23 15.02 -2.44
CA GLY A 320 6.18 15.12 -3.46
C GLY A 320 5.50 13.79 -3.85
N VAL A 321 5.98 12.63 -3.40
CA VAL A 321 5.32 11.34 -3.69
C VAL A 321 3.97 11.29 -2.95
N GLY A 322 2.94 10.71 -3.57
CA GLY A 322 1.61 10.60 -2.96
C GLY A 322 1.37 9.28 -2.26
N ILE A 323 0.67 9.33 -1.12
CA ILE A 323 0.33 8.17 -0.30
C ILE A 323 -0.39 7.09 -1.10
N GLY A 324 -1.30 7.48 -2.00
CA GLY A 324 -2.18 6.56 -2.73
C GLY A 324 -1.45 5.50 -3.54
N GLY A 325 -0.32 5.85 -4.17
CA GLY A 325 0.54 4.89 -4.87
C GLY A 325 1.61 4.30 -3.96
N HIS A 326 2.20 5.10 -3.07
CA HIS A 326 3.33 4.64 -2.27
C HIS A 326 2.94 3.56 -1.25
N PHE A 327 1.87 3.79 -0.49
CA PHE A 327 1.40 2.92 0.61
C PHE A 327 0.62 1.70 0.13
N THR A 328 0.31 1.62 -1.15
CA THR A 328 -0.46 0.49 -1.70
C THR A 328 0.37 -0.47 -2.52
N HIS A 329 1.69 -0.23 -2.65
CA HIS A 329 2.63 -1.08 -3.40
C HIS A 329 3.97 -1.30 -2.67
N GLY A 330 4.03 -0.97 -1.37
CA GLY A 330 5.19 -1.16 -0.49
C GLY A 330 5.40 0.07 0.38
N GLY A 331 6.37 0.87 -0.03
CA GLY A 331 6.67 2.17 0.55
C GLY A 331 7.87 2.12 1.47
N TYR A 332 9.05 2.00 0.87
CA TYR A 332 10.32 1.94 1.58
C TYR A 332 10.88 3.33 1.87
N GLY A 333 11.45 3.46 3.07
CA GLY A 333 12.40 4.51 3.47
C GLY A 333 13.33 4.00 4.57
N TYR A 334 14.23 4.85 5.06
CA TYR A 334 15.31 4.41 5.96
C TYR A 334 14.83 3.87 7.32
N ASP A 335 13.64 4.27 7.78
CA ASP A 335 13.03 3.74 9.02
C ASP A 335 12.28 2.40 8.79
N SER A 336 12.24 1.88 7.56
CA SER A 336 11.44 0.69 7.23
C SER A 336 11.98 -0.59 7.86
N ARG A 337 13.29 -0.70 8.08
CA ARG A 337 13.86 -1.86 8.80
C ARG A 337 13.41 -1.90 10.26
N LEU A 338 13.05 -0.77 10.86
CA LEU A 338 12.57 -0.72 12.24
C LEU A 338 11.06 -0.91 12.34
N TRP A 339 10.29 -0.33 11.41
CA TRP A 339 8.83 -0.22 11.52
C TRP A 339 8.03 -0.95 10.43
N GLY A 340 8.71 -1.60 9.48
CA GLY A 340 8.10 -2.20 8.28
C GLY A 340 7.97 -1.19 7.15
N LEU A 341 7.40 -1.60 6.03
CA LEU A 341 7.09 -0.70 4.92
C LEU A 341 5.91 0.22 5.28
N ALA A 342 5.72 1.28 4.51
CA ALA A 342 4.58 2.18 4.70
C ALA A 342 3.23 1.45 4.71
N LEU A 343 3.06 0.45 3.83
CA LEU A 343 1.84 -0.37 3.79
C LEU A 343 1.62 -1.23 5.05
N ASP A 344 2.67 -1.53 5.81
CA ASP A 344 2.59 -2.33 7.03
C ASP A 344 1.94 -1.55 8.18
N THR A 345 1.86 -0.23 8.05
CA THR A 345 1.21 0.66 9.02
C THR A 345 -0.31 0.75 8.82
N ILE A 346 -0.83 0.32 7.69
CA ILE A 346 -2.26 0.44 7.37
C ILE A 346 -3.06 -0.51 8.26
N VAL A 347 -3.96 0.03 9.08
CA VAL A 347 -4.91 -0.74 9.90
C VAL A 347 -6.34 -0.70 9.37
N GLY A 348 -6.61 0.17 8.40
CA GLY A 348 -7.90 0.27 7.72
C GLY A 348 -7.83 1.16 6.48
N LEU A 349 -8.76 0.96 5.55
CA LEU A 349 -8.87 1.73 4.31
C LEU A 349 -10.34 2.03 4.01
N ASP A 350 -10.65 3.29 3.71
CA ASP A 350 -11.92 3.62 3.05
C ASP A 350 -11.72 3.58 1.54
N VAL A 351 -12.53 2.80 0.84
CA VAL A 351 -12.25 2.40 -0.55
C VAL A 351 -13.51 2.46 -1.40
N VAL A 352 -13.39 3.03 -2.61
CA VAL A 352 -14.41 2.90 -3.66
C VAL A 352 -14.04 1.76 -4.61
N LEU A 353 -14.95 0.79 -4.76
CA LEU A 353 -14.81 -0.34 -5.68
C LEU A 353 -15.39 -0.05 -7.07
N ALA A 354 -15.15 -0.94 -8.03
CA ALA A 354 -15.55 -0.77 -9.43
C ALA A 354 -17.07 -0.68 -9.65
N ASN A 355 -17.86 -1.22 -8.73
CA ASN A 355 -19.32 -1.12 -8.74
C ASN A 355 -19.85 0.16 -8.05
N GLY A 356 -18.98 1.04 -7.58
CA GLY A 356 -19.32 2.25 -6.82
C GLY A 356 -19.48 2.06 -5.31
N SER A 357 -19.39 0.84 -4.78
CA SER A 357 -19.51 0.61 -3.34
C SER A 357 -18.38 1.31 -2.59
N TYR A 358 -18.73 2.06 -1.54
CA TYR A 358 -17.80 2.67 -0.60
C TYR A 358 -17.73 1.82 0.66
N ILE A 359 -16.59 1.19 0.90
CA ILE A 359 -16.40 0.22 1.99
C ILE A 359 -15.28 0.67 2.93
N HIS A 360 -15.34 0.21 4.18
CA HIS A 360 -14.24 0.28 5.13
C HIS A 360 -13.59 -1.10 5.25
N ALA A 361 -12.42 -1.27 4.63
CA ALA A 361 -11.69 -2.53 4.57
C ALA A 361 -10.66 -2.63 5.70
N THR A 362 -10.70 -3.72 6.46
CA THR A 362 -9.79 -4.05 7.56
C THR A 362 -9.43 -5.53 7.53
N SER A 363 -8.65 -6.01 8.50
CA SER A 363 -8.34 -7.45 8.63
C SER A 363 -9.56 -8.32 8.92
N THR A 364 -10.66 -7.75 9.40
CA THR A 364 -11.90 -8.49 9.75
C THR A 364 -13.10 -8.11 8.89
N ALA A 365 -13.05 -6.98 8.18
CA ALA A 365 -14.09 -6.53 7.26
C ALA A 365 -13.50 -6.42 5.85
N TYR A 366 -14.03 -7.19 4.89
CA TYR A 366 -13.47 -7.31 3.54
C TYR A 366 -11.98 -7.73 3.51
N PRO A 367 -11.59 -8.82 4.22
CA PRO A 367 -10.19 -9.17 4.42
C PRO A 367 -9.42 -9.43 3.13
N ASP A 368 -10.04 -9.99 2.10
CA ASP A 368 -9.39 -10.22 0.80
C ASP A 368 -9.11 -8.92 0.04
N ILE A 369 -10.03 -7.94 0.10
CA ILE A 369 -9.81 -6.62 -0.49
C ILE A 369 -8.74 -5.87 0.31
N TYR A 370 -8.81 -5.90 1.64
CA TYR A 370 -7.80 -5.30 2.52
C TYR A 370 -6.40 -5.92 2.31
N TRP A 371 -6.32 -7.22 2.04
CA TRP A 371 -5.08 -7.89 1.65
C TRP A 371 -4.60 -7.41 0.28
N ALA A 372 -5.47 -7.37 -0.74
CA ALA A 372 -5.12 -7.00 -2.11
C ALA A 372 -4.66 -5.53 -2.26
N LEU A 373 -5.30 -4.60 -1.55
CA LEU A 373 -4.97 -3.17 -1.58
C LEU A 373 -3.60 -2.85 -0.95
N ARG A 374 -3.07 -3.76 -0.10
CA ARG A 374 -1.73 -3.64 0.49
C ARG A 374 -0.70 -4.35 -0.39
N GLY A 375 -0.60 -3.91 -1.63
CA GLY A 375 0.38 -4.40 -2.60
C GLY A 375 -0.02 -4.20 -4.07
N ALA A 376 -1.31 -4.06 -4.39
CA ALA A 376 -1.81 -4.02 -5.76
C ALA A 376 -3.05 -3.12 -5.97
N ALA A 377 -3.22 -2.05 -5.19
CA ALA A 377 -4.50 -1.34 -5.11
C ALA A 377 -5.02 -0.74 -6.42
N ASP A 378 -4.11 -0.35 -7.31
CA ASP A 378 -4.39 0.20 -8.65
C ASP A 378 -5.27 -0.70 -9.52
N SER A 379 -5.38 -1.98 -9.15
CA SER A 379 -6.22 -2.99 -9.80
C SER A 379 -7.56 -3.27 -9.10
N PHE A 380 -7.83 -2.77 -7.89
CA PHE A 380 -9.01 -3.19 -7.11
C PHE A 380 -9.91 -2.06 -6.65
N GLY A 381 -9.39 -0.85 -6.44
CA GLY A 381 -10.18 0.23 -5.87
C GLY A 381 -9.42 1.54 -5.73
N ILE A 382 -10.18 2.57 -5.40
CA ILE A 382 -9.64 3.90 -5.11
C ILE A 382 -9.69 4.12 -3.61
N VAL A 383 -8.53 4.20 -2.96
CA VAL A 383 -8.45 4.52 -1.54
C VAL A 383 -8.73 6.00 -1.33
N VAL A 384 -9.79 6.28 -0.56
CA VAL A 384 -10.22 7.63 -0.17
C VAL A 384 -9.51 8.07 1.11
N ASN A 385 -9.49 7.20 2.14
CA ASN A 385 -8.80 7.46 3.39
C ASN A 385 -7.96 6.25 3.80
N PHE A 386 -6.78 6.54 4.37
CA PHE A 386 -5.89 5.59 5.01
C PHE A 386 -6.00 5.74 6.52
N TYR A 387 -6.09 4.63 7.25
CA TYR A 387 -6.00 4.59 8.71
C TYR A 387 -4.65 3.95 9.05
N LEU A 388 -3.75 4.73 9.63
CA LEU A 388 -2.34 4.38 9.79
C LEU A 388 -1.98 4.29 11.26
N GLN A 389 -1.44 3.16 11.70
CA GLN A 389 -0.82 3.03 13.02
C GLN A 389 0.54 3.73 13.01
N THR A 390 0.65 4.83 13.74
CA THR A 390 1.90 5.59 13.87
C THR A 390 2.74 5.10 15.05
N GLN A 391 3.97 5.59 15.16
CA GLN A 391 4.89 5.43 16.29
C GLN A 391 5.22 6.79 16.92
N PRO A 392 5.67 6.87 18.19
CA PRO A 392 6.27 8.10 18.69
C PRO A 392 7.44 8.52 17.79
N ALA A 393 7.49 9.79 17.38
CA ALA A 393 8.61 10.27 16.59
C ALA A 393 9.89 10.21 17.44
N PRO A 394 11.01 9.69 16.89
CA PRO A 394 12.28 9.69 17.61
C PRO A 394 12.73 11.14 17.81
N ALA A 395 13.13 11.46 19.04
CA ALA A 395 13.66 12.78 19.38
C ALA A 395 14.95 13.10 18.60
N THR A 396 15.73 12.06 18.30
CA THR A 396 16.99 12.15 17.56
C THR A 396 17.14 10.99 16.60
N VAL A 397 17.70 11.27 15.43
CA VAL A 397 18.09 10.32 14.38
C VAL A 397 19.53 10.65 13.98
N VAL A 398 20.40 9.64 13.92
CA VAL A 398 21.74 9.79 13.39
C VAL A 398 21.67 9.63 11.87
N ASN A 399 21.84 10.71 11.12
CA ASN A 399 22.05 10.66 9.67
C ASN A 399 23.54 10.49 9.40
N TRP A 400 23.89 9.50 8.59
CA TRP A 400 25.28 9.14 8.35
C TRP A 400 25.55 8.85 6.87
N SER A 401 26.78 9.13 6.43
CA SER A 401 27.26 8.85 5.08
C SER A 401 28.77 8.69 5.06
N TYR A 402 29.26 7.79 4.21
CA TYR A 402 30.66 7.58 3.90
C TYR A 402 30.83 7.56 2.38
N SER A 403 31.54 8.55 1.85
CA SER A 403 31.83 8.67 0.41
C SER A 403 33.21 8.11 0.10
N PHE A 404 33.30 7.25 -0.90
CA PHE A 404 34.53 6.57 -1.30
C PHE A 404 35.02 7.09 -2.65
N SER A 405 36.27 7.56 -2.70
CA SER A 405 36.90 8.04 -3.93
C SER A 405 37.59 6.91 -4.70
N GLY A 406 37.53 6.95 -6.03
CA GLY A 406 38.29 6.04 -6.89
C GLY A 406 37.76 4.61 -6.96
N MET A 407 36.53 4.36 -6.48
CA MET A 407 35.92 3.02 -6.46
C MET A 407 35.85 2.36 -7.85
N PHE A 408 35.70 3.16 -8.90
CA PHE A 408 35.62 2.69 -10.29
C PHE A 408 36.99 2.43 -10.95
N GLY A 409 38.10 2.67 -10.24
CA GLY A 409 39.45 2.41 -10.74
C GLY A 409 39.92 0.96 -10.57
N SER A 410 39.23 0.16 -9.75
CA SER A 410 39.60 -1.22 -9.44
C SER A 410 38.34 -2.08 -9.22
N GLN A 411 38.16 -3.07 -10.08
CA GLN A 411 37.08 -4.06 -9.97
C GLN A 411 37.14 -4.83 -8.64
N GLU A 412 38.35 -5.16 -8.19
CA GLU A 412 38.59 -5.87 -6.94
C GLU A 412 38.16 -5.01 -5.75
N THR A 413 38.54 -3.72 -5.73
CA THR A 413 38.15 -2.80 -4.66
C THR A 413 36.63 -2.61 -4.61
N PHE A 414 35.98 -2.41 -5.75
CA PHE A 414 34.52 -2.30 -5.83
C PHE A 414 33.83 -3.55 -5.28
N THR A 415 34.23 -4.72 -5.77
CA THR A 415 33.58 -5.99 -5.43
C THR A 415 33.80 -6.35 -3.97
N ASN A 416 35.03 -6.22 -3.46
CA ASN A 416 35.33 -6.51 -2.06
C ASN A 416 34.65 -5.51 -1.11
N THR A 417 34.53 -4.23 -1.49
CA THR A 417 33.80 -3.24 -0.71
C THR A 417 32.32 -3.61 -0.60
N PHE A 418 31.67 -3.93 -1.71
CA PHE A 418 30.26 -4.33 -1.69
C PHE A 418 30.04 -5.63 -0.90
N LEU A 419 30.88 -6.65 -1.11
CA LEU A 419 30.79 -7.91 -0.38
C LEU A 419 31.00 -7.73 1.12
N HIS A 420 31.89 -6.84 1.54
CA HIS A 420 32.05 -6.50 2.95
C HIS A 420 30.80 -5.83 3.53
N ILE A 421 30.21 -4.85 2.83
CA ILE A 421 28.98 -4.19 3.28
C ILE A 421 27.82 -5.19 3.36
N GLN A 422 27.76 -6.14 2.42
CA GLN A 422 26.78 -7.23 2.44
C GLN A 422 26.99 -8.18 3.62
N ASP A 423 28.22 -8.63 3.87
CA ASP A 423 28.55 -9.45 5.03
C ASP A 423 28.21 -8.73 6.34
N PHE A 424 28.57 -7.45 6.45
CA PHE A 424 28.18 -6.60 7.57
C PHE A 424 26.66 -6.59 7.76
N ALA A 425 25.91 -6.32 6.70
CA ALA A 425 24.45 -6.22 6.75
C ALA A 425 23.75 -7.53 7.14
N GLN A 426 24.34 -8.69 6.83
CA GLN A 426 23.77 -10.01 7.14
C GLN A 426 24.24 -10.56 8.48
N ASN A 427 25.50 -10.35 8.84
CA ASN A 427 26.18 -11.16 9.85
C ASN A 427 26.75 -10.37 11.03
N ALA A 428 26.91 -9.05 10.92
CA ALA A 428 27.49 -8.28 12.01
C ALA A 428 26.53 -8.16 13.20
N SER A 429 27.03 -8.51 14.40
CA SER A 429 26.24 -8.47 15.65
C SER A 429 25.73 -7.08 16.06
N VAL A 430 26.25 -6.02 15.43
CA VAL A 430 25.85 -4.62 15.67
C VAL A 430 24.71 -4.16 14.75
N VAL A 431 24.28 -4.99 13.79
CA VAL A 431 23.16 -4.70 12.90
C VAL A 431 21.87 -5.19 13.53
N ASP A 432 20.90 -4.28 13.65
CA ASP A 432 19.52 -4.56 14.00
C ASP A 432 18.58 -3.64 13.19
N GLY A 433 17.27 -3.73 13.41
CA GLY A 433 16.26 -2.97 12.66
C GLY A 433 16.41 -1.44 12.74
N ARG A 434 17.14 -0.89 13.71
CA ARG A 434 17.32 0.58 13.88
C ARG A 434 18.24 1.20 12.84
N LEU A 435 19.02 0.39 12.11
CA LEU A 435 19.97 0.85 11.09
C LEU A 435 19.32 0.83 9.70
N GLY A 436 19.03 1.99 9.15
CA GLY A 436 18.75 2.15 7.71
C GLY A 436 20.06 2.28 6.94
N LEU A 437 20.16 1.63 5.78
CA LEU A 437 21.38 1.63 4.96
C LEU A 437 21.03 1.58 3.47
N GLY A 438 21.73 2.39 2.67
CA GLY A 438 21.69 2.37 1.22
C GLY A 438 23.06 2.63 0.62
N ILE A 439 23.28 2.10 -0.58
CA ILE A 439 24.46 2.37 -1.42
C ILE A 439 24.00 3.22 -2.60
N TYR A 440 24.74 4.28 -2.90
CA TYR A 440 24.55 5.11 -4.08
C TYR A 440 25.76 5.03 -4.99
N LEU A 441 25.54 4.98 -6.31
CA LEU A 441 26.58 5.08 -7.32
C LEU A 441 26.09 5.67 -8.65
N ASP A 442 26.96 6.35 -9.39
CA ASP A 442 26.66 6.94 -10.72
C ASP A 442 27.80 6.81 -11.74
N GLY A 443 28.77 5.94 -11.46
CA GLY A 443 29.98 5.78 -12.27
C GLY A 443 31.08 6.80 -11.96
N SER A 444 30.84 7.76 -11.06
CA SER A 444 31.86 8.68 -10.53
C SER A 444 31.88 8.71 -9.01
N GLY A 445 30.72 8.82 -8.37
CA GLY A 445 30.51 8.72 -6.93
C GLY A 445 30.16 7.30 -6.50
N TYR A 446 30.63 6.93 -5.30
CA TYR A 446 30.20 5.75 -4.58
C TYR A 446 30.08 6.13 -3.10
N SER A 447 28.90 5.97 -2.50
CA SER A 447 28.70 6.28 -1.08
C SER A 447 27.78 5.27 -0.43
N VAL A 448 28.01 5.04 0.87
CA VAL A 448 27.10 4.28 1.74
C VAL A 448 26.53 5.25 2.75
N SER A 449 25.22 5.29 2.89
CA SER A 449 24.53 6.24 3.77
C SER A 449 23.27 5.66 4.39
N GLY A 450 22.75 6.33 5.41
CA GLY A 450 21.44 6.02 5.95
C GLY A 450 21.13 6.71 7.26
N THR A 451 20.25 6.07 8.04
CA THR A 451 19.82 6.55 9.35
C THR A 451 20.13 5.52 10.42
N PHE A 452 20.28 5.98 11.66
CA PHE A 452 20.31 5.11 12.82
C PHE A 452 19.46 5.72 13.95
N ILE A 453 18.45 4.99 14.41
CA ILE A 453 17.61 5.39 15.54
C ILE A 453 18.26 4.89 16.83
N GLY A 454 19.21 5.66 17.34
CA GLY A 454 19.96 5.38 18.56
C GLY A 454 20.88 6.55 18.90
N SER A 455 21.84 6.34 19.81
CA SER A 455 22.80 7.39 20.15
C SER A 455 23.92 7.48 19.12
N GLU A 456 24.46 8.70 18.94
CA GLU A 456 25.66 8.93 18.14
C GLU A 456 26.86 8.13 18.69
N ASP A 457 26.99 8.01 20.01
CA ASP A 457 28.05 7.21 20.64
C ASP A 457 27.97 5.74 20.26
N GLU A 458 26.77 5.15 20.27
CA GLU A 458 26.57 3.76 19.85
C GLU A 458 26.96 3.58 18.37
N PHE A 459 26.56 4.52 17.51
CA PHE A 459 26.91 4.50 16.10
C PHE A 459 28.43 4.59 15.89
N ASN A 460 29.08 5.60 16.48
CA ASN A 460 30.50 5.89 16.28
C ASN A 460 31.43 4.86 16.94
N GLN A 461 31.03 4.25 18.06
CA GLN A 461 31.88 3.30 18.78
C GLN A 461 31.68 1.84 18.36
N LYS A 462 30.53 1.48 17.77
CA LYS A 462 30.19 0.09 17.45
C LYS A 462 29.89 -0.13 15.97
N ILE A 463 28.98 0.65 15.40
CA ILE A 463 28.43 0.40 14.06
C ILE A 463 29.44 0.83 12.99
N ALA A 464 29.87 2.10 13.01
CA ALA A 464 30.77 2.65 12.02
C ALA A 464 32.13 1.91 11.94
N PRO A 465 32.79 1.56 13.07
CA PRO A 465 34.05 0.82 13.01
C PRO A 465 33.92 -0.56 12.36
N GLU A 466 32.83 -1.27 12.61
CA GLU A 466 32.61 -2.60 12.01
C GLU A 466 32.23 -2.50 10.53
N LEU A 467 31.40 -1.53 10.15
CA LEU A 467 31.03 -1.26 8.75
C LEU A 467 32.23 -0.85 7.88
N LEU A 468 33.19 -0.09 8.44
CA LEU A 468 34.33 0.44 7.70
C LEU A 468 35.56 -0.47 7.77
N ARG A 469 35.48 -1.62 8.45
CA ARG A 469 36.64 -2.45 8.77
C ARG A 469 37.27 -3.04 7.50
N GLY A 470 38.43 -2.52 7.14
CA GLY A 470 39.17 -2.98 5.96
C GLY A 470 38.69 -2.38 4.64
N LEU A 471 37.75 -1.43 4.68
CA LEU A 471 37.35 -0.66 3.51
C LEU A 471 38.39 0.44 3.18
N PRO A 472 38.41 0.95 1.92
CA PRO A 472 39.22 2.10 1.56
C PRO A 472 38.87 3.34 2.39
N SER A 473 39.80 4.30 2.47
CA SER A 473 39.54 5.60 3.10
C SER A 473 38.31 6.28 2.49
N SER A 474 37.45 6.79 3.37
CA SER A 474 36.20 7.46 3.02
C SER A 474 36.10 8.84 3.66
N THR A 475 35.32 9.73 3.07
CA THR A 475 34.92 11.00 3.68
C THR A 475 33.63 10.80 4.48
N PRO A 476 33.67 10.95 5.82
CA PRO A 476 32.49 10.77 6.66
C PRO A 476 31.62 12.03 6.74
N SER A 477 30.32 11.83 6.94
CA SER A 477 29.36 12.85 7.39
C SER A 477 28.40 12.19 8.38
N VAL A 478 28.42 12.62 9.64
CA VAL A 478 27.55 12.10 10.71
C VAL A 478 26.89 13.30 11.39
N ARG A 479 25.55 13.28 11.47
CA ARG A 479 24.74 14.37 12.01
C ARG A 479 23.64 13.81 12.90
N VAL A 480 23.45 14.37 14.08
CA VAL A 480 22.31 14.08 14.96
C VAL A 480 21.24 15.12 14.71
N LEU A 481 20.07 14.68 14.25
CA LEU A 481 18.97 15.54 13.81
C LEU A 481 17.65 15.12 14.48
N GLY A 482 16.68 16.02 14.57
CA GLY A 482 15.29 15.63 14.85
C GLY A 482 14.70 14.82 13.68
N TRP A 483 13.60 14.10 13.88
CA TRP A 483 13.02 13.25 12.83
C TRP A 483 12.66 14.01 11.54
N ILE A 484 11.99 15.17 11.67
CA ILE A 484 11.65 16.03 10.50
C ILE A 484 12.91 16.58 9.80
N ASP A 485 13.91 17.01 10.58
CA ASP A 485 15.16 17.54 10.01
C ASP A 485 15.95 16.44 9.29
N SER A 486 15.92 15.21 9.82
CA SER A 486 16.47 14.02 9.17
C SER A 486 15.78 13.76 7.83
N LEU A 487 14.45 13.75 7.79
CA LEU A 487 13.71 13.60 6.54
C LEU A 487 14.02 14.71 5.52
N THR A 488 14.13 15.96 5.99
CA THR A 488 14.48 17.11 5.15
C THR A 488 15.89 16.97 4.57
N ALA A 489 16.86 16.50 5.38
CA ALA A 489 18.21 16.22 4.91
C ALA A 489 18.25 15.09 3.89
N LEU A 490 17.48 14.01 4.11
CA LEU A 490 17.39 12.85 3.20
C LEU A 490 16.64 13.17 1.90
N SER A 491 15.72 14.13 1.93
CA SER A 491 15.05 14.59 0.71
C SER A 491 15.94 15.49 -0.13
N ASN A 492 17.05 16.02 0.39
CA ASN A 492 17.87 17.02 -0.29
C ASN A 492 17.07 18.27 -0.72
N GLU A 493 16.09 18.65 0.10
CA GLU A 493 15.23 19.83 -0.12
C GLU A 493 15.38 20.80 1.06
N ALA A 494 15.04 22.07 0.84
CA ALA A 494 15.04 23.05 1.93
C ALA A 494 13.87 22.84 2.91
N SER A 495 12.82 22.13 2.48
CA SER A 495 11.62 21.86 3.26
C SER A 495 10.90 20.62 2.73
N LEU A 496 10.16 19.93 3.60
CA LEU A 496 9.26 18.84 3.23
C LEU A 496 7.90 19.35 2.70
N GLN A 497 7.56 20.63 2.92
CA GLN A 497 6.24 21.14 2.56
C GLN A 497 6.05 21.14 1.05
N GLU A 498 4.97 20.51 0.59
CA GLU A 498 4.58 20.47 -0.82
C GLU A 498 3.28 21.26 -1.05
N PRO A 499 3.09 21.87 -2.24
CA PRO A 499 1.86 22.56 -2.56
C PRO A 499 0.65 21.60 -2.55
N LEU A 500 -0.46 22.06 -1.97
CA LEU A 500 -1.71 21.30 -1.94
C LEU A 500 -2.40 21.24 -3.31
N THR A 501 -2.11 22.21 -4.18
CA THR A 501 -2.63 22.28 -5.55
C THR A 501 -1.56 22.75 -6.52
N GLY A 502 -1.58 22.25 -7.75
CA GLY A 502 -0.68 22.73 -8.80
C GLY A 502 0.77 22.26 -8.65
N TYR A 503 0.98 21.13 -7.96
CA TYR A 503 2.28 20.46 -7.93
C TYR A 503 2.74 20.13 -9.36
N ASN A 504 3.98 20.51 -9.71
CA ASN A 504 4.47 20.50 -11.09
C ASN A 504 5.92 19.98 -11.20
N ALA A 505 6.31 19.02 -10.36
CA ALA A 505 7.61 18.38 -10.51
C ALA A 505 7.52 17.28 -11.57
N HIS A 506 8.51 17.26 -12.47
CA HIS A 506 8.57 16.35 -13.60
C HIS A 506 10.00 15.93 -13.89
N ASP A 507 10.18 14.71 -14.39
CA ASP A 507 11.46 14.19 -14.85
C ASP A 507 11.27 13.46 -16.19
N THR A 508 12.33 13.34 -16.99
CA THR A 508 12.32 12.53 -18.23
C THR A 508 13.31 11.40 -18.06
N PHE A 509 12.79 10.18 -17.87
CA PHE A 509 13.65 9.07 -17.44
C PHE A 509 13.13 7.68 -17.83
N PHE A 510 14.01 6.71 -17.65
CA PHE A 510 13.70 5.28 -17.60
C PHE A 510 14.34 4.67 -16.35
N ALA A 511 13.65 3.72 -15.73
CA ALA A 511 14.10 3.08 -14.52
C ALA A 511 13.69 1.61 -14.49
N LYS A 512 14.51 0.81 -13.81
CA LYS A 512 14.23 -0.60 -13.46
C LYS A 512 14.63 -0.84 -12.01
N SER A 513 14.17 -1.96 -11.48
CA SER A 513 14.57 -2.45 -10.17
C SER A 513 15.03 -3.89 -10.24
N ILE A 514 15.75 -4.32 -9.20
CA ILE A 514 16.08 -5.71 -8.92
C ILE A 514 15.88 -5.91 -7.42
N THR A 515 15.20 -6.96 -7.03
CA THR A 515 15.15 -7.41 -5.63
C THR A 515 16.05 -8.64 -5.50
N VAL A 516 16.95 -8.61 -4.53
CA VAL A 516 17.94 -9.68 -4.29
C VAL A 516 17.55 -10.42 -3.03
N PRO A 517 17.19 -11.72 -3.10
CA PRO A 517 16.77 -12.48 -1.94
C PRO A 517 17.90 -12.64 -0.92
N GLU A 518 17.56 -12.56 0.37
CA GLU A 518 18.50 -12.72 1.48
C GLU A 518 19.10 -14.13 1.56
N SER A 519 18.35 -15.14 1.09
CA SER A 519 18.80 -16.53 1.00
C SER A 519 19.81 -16.78 -0.13
N SER A 520 19.93 -15.87 -1.10
CA SER A 520 20.86 -15.97 -2.23
C SER A 520 21.42 -14.59 -2.58
N PRO A 521 22.24 -14.00 -1.69
CA PRO A 521 22.75 -12.64 -1.84
C PRO A 521 23.73 -12.52 -3.02
N LEU A 522 24.19 -11.31 -3.34
CA LEU A 522 25.05 -11.10 -4.51
C LEU A 522 26.42 -11.76 -4.34
N THR A 523 26.85 -12.46 -5.39
CA THR A 523 28.17 -13.08 -5.48
C THR A 523 29.22 -12.13 -6.05
N ALA A 524 30.50 -12.45 -5.83
CA ALA A 524 31.60 -11.75 -6.49
C ALA A 524 31.45 -11.74 -8.02
N ALA A 525 30.96 -12.83 -8.63
CA ALA A 525 30.75 -12.92 -10.07
C ALA A 525 29.70 -11.92 -10.56
N ALA A 526 28.57 -11.79 -9.86
CA ALA A 526 27.54 -10.80 -10.19
C ALA A 526 28.05 -9.36 -10.07
N LEU A 527 28.75 -9.04 -8.99
CA LEU A 527 29.32 -7.71 -8.75
C LEU A 527 30.43 -7.36 -9.75
N ASN A 528 31.28 -8.33 -10.09
CA ASN A 528 32.29 -8.20 -11.14
C ASN A 528 31.65 -7.90 -12.50
N SER A 529 30.61 -8.66 -12.87
CA SER A 529 29.87 -8.46 -14.11
C SER A 529 29.21 -7.07 -14.16
N TYR A 530 28.56 -6.68 -13.07
CA TYR A 530 27.98 -5.35 -12.93
C TYR A 530 29.02 -4.23 -13.07
N PHE A 531 30.16 -4.36 -12.38
CA PHE A 531 31.27 -3.41 -12.48
C PHE A 531 31.79 -3.27 -13.91
N ILE A 532 32.06 -4.40 -14.57
CA ILE A 532 32.52 -4.41 -15.97
C ILE A 532 31.50 -3.69 -16.85
N TYR A 533 30.21 -3.98 -16.68
CA TYR A 533 29.16 -3.34 -17.46
C TYR A 533 29.14 -1.83 -17.30
N ILE A 534 29.08 -1.31 -16.07
CA ILE A 534 28.94 0.15 -15.82
C ILE A 534 30.22 0.94 -16.14
N THR A 535 31.39 0.29 -16.15
CA THR A 535 32.68 0.94 -16.46
C THR A 535 33.05 0.87 -17.93
N GLN A 536 32.78 -0.23 -18.62
CA GLN A 536 33.27 -0.49 -19.98
C GLN A 536 32.21 -0.30 -21.08
N THR A 537 30.93 -0.24 -20.73
CA THR A 537 29.84 0.02 -21.70
C THR A 537 29.67 1.53 -21.94
N ALA A 538 29.30 1.89 -23.17
CA ALA A 538 28.84 3.23 -23.48
C ALA A 538 27.57 3.55 -22.65
N LYS A 539 27.65 4.60 -21.84
CA LYS A 539 26.61 4.98 -20.86
C LYS A 539 26.02 6.35 -21.19
N PRO A 540 24.75 6.61 -20.81
CA PRO A 540 24.18 7.95 -20.89
C PRO A 540 24.94 8.93 -19.98
N SER A 541 24.78 10.23 -20.23
CA SER A 541 25.43 11.28 -19.42
C SER A 541 24.93 11.33 -17.98
N SER A 542 23.72 10.83 -17.73
CA SER A 542 23.07 10.93 -16.42
C SER A 542 22.36 9.62 -16.09
N TRP A 543 22.88 8.94 -15.09
CA TRP A 543 22.31 7.72 -14.53
C TRP A 543 22.79 7.57 -13.09
N PHE A 544 22.10 6.76 -12.32
CA PHE A 544 22.55 6.30 -11.01
C PHE A 544 21.95 4.94 -10.66
N SER A 545 22.49 4.32 -9.62
CA SER A 545 21.90 3.18 -8.92
C SER A 545 21.81 3.49 -7.43
N ILE A 546 20.63 3.27 -6.85
CA ILE A 546 20.42 3.24 -5.40
C ILE A 546 20.13 1.79 -5.00
N ILE A 547 20.81 1.29 -3.98
CA ILE A 547 20.73 -0.09 -3.53
C ILE A 547 20.43 -0.08 -2.03
N ASN A 548 19.16 -0.31 -1.69
CA ASN A 548 18.65 -0.17 -0.34
C ASN A 548 18.70 -1.51 0.40
N LEU A 549 19.14 -1.48 1.66
CA LEU A 549 19.06 -2.62 2.56
C LEU A 549 17.61 -2.82 3.01
N TYR A 550 17.01 -3.93 2.64
CA TYR A 550 15.69 -4.36 3.08
C TYR A 550 15.81 -5.32 4.27
N GLY A 551 16.54 -6.42 4.08
CA GLY A 551 16.60 -7.53 5.02
C GLY A 551 17.67 -7.41 6.12
N GLY A 552 18.25 -8.54 6.48
CA GLY A 552 19.25 -8.64 7.53
C GLY A 552 18.66 -8.68 8.94
N PRO A 553 19.50 -8.91 9.97
CA PRO A 553 19.06 -9.06 11.35
C PRO A 553 18.16 -7.90 11.82
N GLY A 554 17.01 -8.26 12.40
CA GLY A 554 16.06 -7.32 12.98
C GLY A 554 15.21 -6.53 12.00
N SER A 555 15.28 -6.78 10.68
CA SER A 555 14.41 -6.09 9.72
C SER A 555 12.94 -6.46 9.90
N ALA A 556 12.11 -5.48 10.25
CA ALA A 556 10.66 -5.62 10.36
C ALA A 556 9.99 -5.99 9.03
N ILE A 557 10.59 -5.62 7.88
CA ILE A 557 10.08 -5.95 6.54
C ILE A 557 10.03 -7.47 6.36
N ASN A 558 11.11 -8.15 6.76
CA ASN A 558 11.31 -9.60 6.57
C ASN A 558 10.63 -10.44 7.67
N THR A 559 10.01 -9.80 8.68
CA THR A 559 9.19 -10.52 9.69
C THR A 559 7.76 -10.81 9.23
N ARG A 560 7.34 -10.23 8.10
CA ARG A 560 6.03 -10.44 7.49
C ARG A 560 6.15 -11.41 6.33
N ASP A 561 5.04 -12.03 5.96
CA ASP A 561 4.93 -12.88 4.78
C ASP A 561 3.77 -12.42 3.89
N THR A 562 3.54 -13.13 2.79
CA THR A 562 2.51 -12.79 1.82
C THR A 562 1.09 -13.14 2.30
N THR A 563 0.93 -13.80 3.46
CA THR A 563 -0.38 -13.92 4.11
C THR A 563 -0.82 -12.59 4.73
N PHE A 564 0.15 -11.76 5.15
CA PHE A 564 -0.11 -10.47 5.76
C PHE A 564 -0.65 -9.45 4.74
N SER A 565 -0.15 -9.44 3.50
CA SER A 565 -0.49 -8.47 2.45
C SER A 565 -0.14 -9.01 1.06
N SER A 566 -0.69 -8.45 -0.02
CA SER A 566 -0.35 -8.86 -1.39
C SER A 566 1.06 -8.43 -1.86
N TYR A 567 1.73 -7.56 -1.12
CA TYR A 567 3.14 -7.26 -1.36
C TYR A 567 4.03 -8.49 -1.13
N SER A 568 4.68 -8.94 -2.21
CA SER A 568 5.37 -10.24 -2.29
C SER A 568 6.84 -10.19 -1.86
N ASP A 569 7.49 -9.02 -1.93
CA ASP A 569 8.92 -8.88 -1.70
C ASP A 569 9.29 -8.81 -0.20
N ARG A 570 9.06 -9.93 0.50
CA ARG A 570 9.25 -10.07 1.95
C ARG A 570 10.56 -10.75 2.35
N SER A 571 11.35 -11.21 1.40
CA SER A 571 12.57 -11.98 1.64
C SER A 571 13.83 -11.35 1.06
N SER A 572 13.75 -10.11 0.56
CA SER A 572 14.90 -9.46 -0.04
C SER A 572 15.88 -8.92 0.99
N LEU A 573 17.16 -9.03 0.67
CA LEU A 573 18.25 -8.31 1.32
C LEU A 573 18.45 -6.94 0.68
N TRP A 574 18.53 -6.88 -0.65
CA TRP A 574 18.78 -5.65 -1.39
C TRP A 574 17.67 -5.34 -2.37
N VAL A 575 17.34 -4.05 -2.50
CA VAL A 575 16.46 -3.55 -3.57
C VAL A 575 17.17 -2.45 -4.34
N PHE A 576 17.37 -2.70 -5.63
CA PHE A 576 18.00 -1.79 -6.58
C PHE A 576 16.97 -0.87 -7.21
N GLN A 577 17.38 0.36 -7.45
CA GLN A 577 16.75 1.31 -8.35
C GLN A 577 17.81 1.78 -9.34
N ASN A 578 17.78 1.24 -10.55
CA ASN A 578 18.65 1.66 -11.66
C ASN A 578 17.89 2.70 -12.47
N TYR A 579 18.46 3.90 -12.62
CA TYR A 579 17.73 5.06 -13.13
C TYR A 579 18.60 5.83 -14.14
N GLY A 580 18.05 6.10 -15.32
CA GLY A 580 18.69 6.91 -16.36
C GLY A 580 17.79 8.05 -16.79
N PHE A 581 18.33 9.26 -16.88
CA PHE A 581 17.52 10.48 -17.01
C PHE A 581 18.17 11.56 -17.87
N THR A 582 17.44 12.65 -18.12
CA THR A 582 17.97 13.88 -18.71
C THR A 582 17.45 15.10 -17.97
N SER A 583 18.27 16.14 -17.83
CA SER A 583 17.87 17.41 -17.20
C SER A 583 16.86 18.21 -18.03
N GLY A 584 16.68 17.86 -19.32
CA GLY A 584 15.65 18.39 -20.20
C GLY A 584 15.63 17.70 -21.57
N GLY A 585 14.50 17.83 -22.28
CA GLY A 585 14.30 17.26 -23.61
C GLY A 585 13.97 15.76 -23.59
N ALA A 586 14.17 15.11 -24.74
CA ALA A 586 13.91 13.69 -24.91
C ALA A 586 14.99 12.82 -24.23
N LEU A 587 14.58 11.67 -23.70
CA LEU A 587 15.52 10.71 -23.13
C LEU A 587 16.49 10.20 -24.22
N PRO A 588 17.82 10.19 -23.97
CA PRO A 588 18.77 9.63 -24.94
C PRO A 588 18.43 8.18 -25.28
N SER A 589 18.48 7.81 -26.56
CA SER A 589 18.04 6.48 -27.04
C SER A 589 18.81 5.31 -26.41
N ALA A 590 20.09 5.50 -26.07
CA ALA A 590 20.92 4.50 -25.42
C ALA A 590 20.54 4.22 -23.95
N THR A 591 19.74 5.09 -23.33
CA THR A 591 19.45 5.02 -21.89
C THR A 591 18.71 3.74 -21.52
N ILE A 592 17.69 3.35 -22.29
CA ILE A 592 16.88 2.15 -21.98
C ILE A 592 17.76 0.90 -22.01
N GLY A 593 18.49 0.69 -23.12
CA GLY A 593 19.40 -0.45 -23.25
C GLY A 593 20.53 -0.45 -22.22
N PHE A 594 20.97 0.71 -21.75
CA PHE A 594 21.95 0.81 -20.67
C PHE A 594 21.37 0.34 -19.32
N ILE A 595 20.20 0.83 -18.93
CA ILE A 595 19.54 0.42 -17.68
C ILE A 595 19.11 -1.06 -17.72
N ASP A 596 18.63 -1.56 -18.86
CA ASP A 596 18.38 -3.00 -19.06
C ASP A 596 19.67 -3.81 -18.86
N GLY A 597 20.78 -3.37 -19.45
CA GLY A 597 22.05 -4.06 -19.31
C GLY A 597 22.63 -4.02 -17.90
N MET A 598 22.33 -2.99 -17.10
CA MET A 598 22.68 -2.97 -15.67
C MET A 598 22.00 -4.11 -14.91
N ASN A 599 20.71 -4.35 -15.16
CA ASN A 599 19.99 -5.48 -14.56
C ASN A 599 20.54 -6.81 -15.07
N ASN A 600 20.63 -6.96 -16.40
CA ASN A 600 21.09 -8.18 -17.06
C ASN A 600 22.51 -8.58 -16.63
N ALA A 601 23.39 -7.62 -16.37
CA ALA A 601 24.76 -7.91 -15.92
C ALA A 601 24.77 -8.65 -14.58
N ILE A 602 23.85 -8.34 -13.66
CA ILE A 602 23.70 -9.03 -12.37
C ILE A 602 23.01 -10.38 -12.58
N GLU A 603 21.85 -10.36 -13.21
CA GLU A 603 20.97 -11.54 -13.35
C GLU A 603 21.66 -12.68 -14.12
N ASN A 604 22.29 -12.37 -15.26
CA ASN A 604 22.96 -13.37 -16.09
C ASN A 604 24.22 -13.96 -15.44
N ALA A 605 24.88 -13.20 -14.56
CA ALA A 605 26.06 -13.66 -13.84
C ALA A 605 25.70 -14.50 -12.60
N GLN A 606 24.41 -14.55 -12.23
CA GLN A 606 23.91 -15.30 -11.09
C GLN A 606 22.57 -16.01 -11.41
N PRO A 607 22.53 -16.87 -12.45
CA PRO A 607 21.27 -17.40 -13.00
C PRO A 607 20.52 -18.35 -12.07
N GLN A 608 21.17 -18.84 -11.00
CA GLN A 608 20.54 -19.67 -9.98
C GLN A 608 19.69 -18.86 -8.98
N THR A 609 19.79 -17.53 -8.99
CA THR A 609 19.05 -16.66 -8.07
C THR A 609 17.74 -16.24 -8.72
N GLN A 610 16.65 -16.41 -7.97
CA GLN A 610 15.35 -15.87 -8.35
C GLN A 610 15.29 -14.40 -7.93
N PHE A 611 15.73 -13.51 -8.82
CA PHE A 611 15.55 -12.08 -8.66
C PHE A 611 14.09 -11.69 -8.85
N GLY A 612 13.66 -10.63 -8.16
CA GLY A 612 12.34 -10.00 -8.37
C GLY A 612 12.49 -8.55 -8.81
N ALA A 613 11.37 -7.83 -8.80
CA ALA A 613 11.33 -6.39 -9.06
C ALA A 613 10.40 -5.69 -8.07
N TYR A 614 10.62 -4.39 -7.85
CA TYR A 614 9.86 -3.59 -6.92
C TYR A 614 8.88 -2.67 -7.65
N LEU A 615 7.58 -2.88 -7.42
CA LEU A 615 6.48 -2.27 -8.18
C LEU A 615 6.40 -0.74 -8.06
N ASN A 616 6.83 -0.15 -6.93
CA ASN A 616 6.91 1.32 -6.84
C ASN A 616 7.93 1.92 -7.82
N TYR A 617 8.86 1.12 -8.35
CA TYR A 617 9.75 1.46 -9.47
C TYR A 617 9.32 0.72 -10.74
N VAL A 618 8.03 0.81 -11.07
CA VAL A 618 7.40 0.09 -12.18
C VAL A 618 8.13 0.27 -13.50
N ASP A 619 8.35 -0.84 -14.20
CA ASP A 619 9.02 -0.91 -15.49
C ASP A 619 7.98 -1.12 -16.60
N PRO A 620 7.69 -0.10 -17.43
CA PRO A 620 6.69 -0.19 -18.49
C PRO A 620 7.12 -1.04 -19.70
N THR A 621 8.35 -1.56 -19.74
CA THR A 621 8.85 -2.40 -20.84
C THR A 621 8.54 -3.89 -20.63
N LEU A 622 8.18 -4.28 -19.42
CA LEU A 622 7.75 -5.64 -19.11
C LEU A 622 6.36 -5.89 -19.69
N ASP A 623 6.22 -7.02 -20.38
CA ASP A 623 4.90 -7.56 -20.70
C ASP A 623 4.13 -7.93 -19.41
N PRO A 624 2.79 -8.03 -19.46
CA PRO A 624 1.98 -8.26 -18.28
C PRO A 624 2.36 -9.53 -17.51
N GLU A 625 2.62 -10.65 -18.21
CA GLU A 625 2.96 -11.93 -17.59
C GLU A 625 4.28 -11.84 -16.81
N THR A 626 5.32 -11.27 -17.45
CA THR A 626 6.62 -11.03 -16.81
C THR A 626 6.48 -10.08 -15.61
N ALA A 627 5.74 -8.97 -15.77
CA ALA A 627 5.49 -8.02 -14.69
C ALA A 627 4.78 -8.69 -13.50
N HIS A 628 3.75 -9.50 -13.75
CA HIS A 628 3.01 -10.20 -12.70
C HIS A 628 3.88 -11.19 -11.95
N SER A 629 4.72 -11.94 -12.67
CA SER A 629 5.69 -12.86 -12.07
C SER A 629 6.70 -12.14 -11.18
N LEU A 630 7.28 -11.04 -11.66
CA LEU A 630 8.31 -10.29 -10.93
C LEU A 630 7.78 -9.49 -9.74
N TYR A 631 6.56 -8.94 -9.82
CA TYR A 631 5.99 -8.10 -8.78
C TYR A 631 5.17 -8.85 -7.72
N TYR A 632 4.59 -10.00 -8.08
CA TYR A 632 3.69 -10.74 -7.18
C TYR A 632 4.10 -12.21 -7.00
N GLY A 633 4.79 -12.80 -7.97
CA GLY A 633 4.98 -14.24 -8.04
C GLY A 633 3.67 -14.97 -8.33
N THR A 634 3.77 -16.25 -8.70
CA THR A 634 2.63 -17.03 -9.22
C THR A 634 1.48 -17.18 -8.21
N ASN A 635 1.79 -17.47 -6.95
CA ASN A 635 0.76 -17.79 -5.95
C ASN A 635 -0.07 -16.56 -5.58
N ASP A 636 0.58 -15.45 -5.26
CA ASP A 636 -0.13 -14.23 -4.88
C ASP A 636 -0.83 -13.61 -6.09
N TYR A 637 -0.24 -13.68 -7.29
CA TYR A 637 -0.92 -13.29 -8.52
C TYR A 637 -2.23 -14.06 -8.73
N ASN A 638 -2.22 -15.40 -8.57
CA ASN A 638 -3.43 -16.20 -8.74
C ASN A 638 -4.53 -15.83 -7.73
N ARG A 639 -4.15 -15.51 -6.48
CA ARG A 639 -5.09 -15.01 -5.47
C ARG A 639 -5.63 -13.63 -5.85
N LEU A 640 -4.76 -12.71 -6.27
CA LEU A 640 -5.12 -11.38 -6.76
C LEU A 640 -6.10 -11.48 -7.93
N LEU A 641 -5.83 -12.35 -8.90
CA LEU A 641 -6.68 -12.59 -10.06
C LEU A 641 -8.07 -13.12 -9.66
N ALA A 642 -8.13 -14.07 -8.71
CA ALA A 642 -9.39 -14.57 -8.19
C ALA A 642 -10.24 -13.45 -7.55
N ILE A 643 -9.61 -12.57 -6.78
CA ILE A 643 -10.29 -11.40 -6.18
C ILE A 643 -10.73 -10.43 -7.28
N LYS A 644 -9.85 -10.12 -8.26
CA LYS A 644 -10.11 -9.19 -9.36
C LYS A 644 -11.35 -9.59 -10.15
N ASN A 645 -11.49 -10.89 -10.46
CA ASN A 645 -12.64 -11.43 -11.18
C ASN A 645 -13.98 -11.27 -10.44
N VAL A 646 -13.95 -11.07 -9.12
CA VAL A 646 -15.16 -10.81 -8.31
C VAL A 646 -15.42 -9.31 -8.17
N VAL A 647 -14.39 -8.53 -7.81
CA VAL A 647 -14.59 -7.12 -7.42
C VAL A 647 -14.58 -6.15 -8.59
N ASP A 648 -13.93 -6.51 -9.71
CA ASP A 648 -13.88 -5.72 -10.93
C ASP A 648 -13.81 -6.59 -12.20
N PRO A 649 -14.84 -7.40 -12.49
CA PRO A 649 -14.91 -8.23 -13.70
C PRO A 649 -14.95 -7.41 -15.00
N GLY A 650 -15.34 -6.12 -14.91
CA GLY A 650 -15.36 -5.20 -16.05
C GLY A 650 -13.98 -4.60 -16.38
N MET A 651 -12.96 -4.89 -15.57
CA MET A 651 -11.65 -4.27 -15.62
C MET A 651 -11.78 -2.75 -15.67
N VAL A 652 -12.63 -2.15 -14.83
CA VAL A 652 -12.82 -0.69 -14.74
C VAL A 652 -11.51 -0.04 -14.31
N PHE A 653 -10.88 -0.58 -13.26
CA PHE A 653 -9.53 -0.20 -12.87
C PHE A 653 -8.53 -0.98 -13.72
N TRP A 654 -7.86 -0.26 -14.62
CA TRP A 654 -7.02 -0.86 -15.65
C TRP A 654 -5.81 0.01 -15.95
N ASN A 655 -4.67 -0.63 -16.15
CA ASN A 655 -3.46 -0.10 -16.78
C ASN A 655 -2.76 -1.28 -17.50
N PRO A 656 -1.70 -1.05 -18.30
CA PRO A 656 -1.03 -2.11 -19.06
C PRO A 656 -0.52 -3.31 -18.24
N GLN A 657 -0.31 -3.17 -16.93
CA GLN A 657 0.20 -4.23 -16.06
C GLN A 657 -0.77 -4.56 -14.90
N ALA A 658 -2.01 -4.08 -14.95
CA ALA A 658 -3.02 -4.37 -13.94
C ALA A 658 -3.29 -5.88 -13.83
N ILE A 659 -3.72 -6.32 -12.66
CA ILE A 659 -4.10 -7.73 -12.43
C ILE A 659 -5.20 -8.14 -13.42
N GLY A 660 -5.00 -9.27 -14.10
CA GLY A 660 -5.92 -9.81 -15.11
C GLY A 660 -5.69 -9.33 -16.55
N VAL A 661 -4.68 -8.50 -16.79
CA VAL A 661 -4.20 -8.22 -18.16
C VAL A 661 -3.32 -9.37 -18.64
N VAL A 662 -3.48 -9.75 -19.91
CA VAL A 662 -2.73 -10.83 -20.59
C VAL A 662 -2.19 -10.35 -21.93
#